data_AF-A0A925A332-F1
#
_entry.id   AF-A0A925A332-F1
#
_cell.length_a   1.000
_cell.length_b   1.000
_cell.length_c   1.000
_cell.angle_alpha   90.00
_cell.angle_beta   90.00
_cell.angle_gamma   90.00
#
_symmetry.space_group_name_H-M   'P 1'
#
loop_
_entity.id
_entity.type
_entity.pdbx_description
1 polymer ?
#
loop_
_entity_poly.entity_id
_entity_poly.type
_entity_poly.pdbx_seq_one_letter_code
_entity_poly.pdbx_strand_id
1 'polypeptide(L)'
;GKITNVPAILSKAVLDNHPQVRLEAVIALRKLQTAEGARTALAVVEQPMDEFLDYATWQTIRELEPLWMKRLKTESGFLGNNRRTAFALKSVSNPDAIKQLVQLYLNDQVPEEYIKDVLALIAKSGKPADLNILLDMAVQGYARNDKSVVAQLGAIEEAARQRGLKPDRDLNRIAGFIESDDEAVAISSIRLIGLWRMEEMTDRLVSLIQKGDKNIKKTGLGALAAMNTEKAKKLLIDMTGAKNMPELRLLATTRLVSLDAPIAASIGVELFRNLPDQAGTTELFQAFLTNKQSIVALTEALTSKKIPEKIAKAGRQTMQGQLPGNRHNDDDVKLLKKALEASGGILPPERVSQQLNDQEITTLAKEIKGSADPDLGEMVFRKNSCFTCHAIGGAGGLIGPDLSSLGTSSPAETIIRSILSPNQSIKEGYELQRIIKKDGSELMGYIVSDGLTEIIIRDVTGLKVSVIKSQINVIEKIPGSLMPSGLTANLDKAEFVNLVAFLSKIGESGKYRVPNARFVRRWHAITGTKELAKKIRELGLDHILKENAKLLLQPAYSKVSGELPIKELPVIEVNANKRYTFVKFEIEVLSKGNVKFELNSIIGVTAWAGQKLLKLADRGVVADLPQGIHQITLAIDRTVHKDDPLSIQLQDAENSPAQTRLVMGQ
;
A
#
# COMPACT_ATOMS: atom_id res chain seq x y z
N GLY A 1 49.44 -27.07 -13.63
CA GLY A 1 49.66 -28.11 -14.66
C GLY A 1 48.34 -28.45 -15.33
N LYS A 2 48.34 -28.86 -16.61
CA LYS A 2 47.11 -29.36 -17.26
C LYS A 2 46.73 -30.69 -16.59
N ILE A 3 45.52 -30.77 -16.03
CA ILE A 3 44.98 -32.01 -15.47
C ILE A 3 44.85 -33.03 -16.61
N THR A 4 45.47 -34.19 -16.48
CA THR A 4 45.33 -35.29 -17.45
C THR A 4 44.07 -36.10 -17.14
N ASN A 5 43.43 -36.65 -18.17
CA ASN A 5 42.25 -37.52 -18.04
C ASN A 5 41.02 -36.89 -17.34
N VAL A 6 40.76 -35.61 -17.63
CA VAL A 6 39.61 -34.85 -17.10
C VAL A 6 38.26 -35.61 -17.22
N PRO A 7 37.92 -36.25 -18.35
CA PRO A 7 36.64 -36.98 -18.46
C PRO A 7 36.47 -38.11 -17.44
N ALA A 8 37.53 -38.91 -17.17
CA ALA A 8 37.44 -40.01 -16.21
C ALA A 8 37.32 -39.50 -14.77
N ILE A 9 37.99 -38.39 -14.44
CA ILE A 9 37.87 -37.75 -13.12
C ILE A 9 36.45 -37.23 -12.91
N LEU A 10 35.90 -36.50 -13.88
CA LEU A 10 34.55 -35.96 -13.80
C LEU A 10 33.48 -37.06 -13.76
N SER A 11 33.69 -38.17 -14.48
CA SER A 11 32.79 -39.33 -14.42
C SER A 11 32.72 -39.98 -13.05
N LYS A 12 33.80 -39.93 -12.25
CA LYS A 12 33.76 -40.37 -10.84
C LYS A 12 33.09 -39.32 -9.96
N ALA A 13 33.40 -38.05 -10.18
CA ALA A 13 32.93 -36.94 -9.36
C ALA A 13 31.40 -36.73 -9.43
N VAL A 14 30.75 -37.02 -10.58
CA VAL A 14 29.27 -36.99 -10.68
C VAL A 14 28.57 -38.07 -9.83
N LEU A 15 29.30 -39.08 -9.37
CA LEU A 15 28.79 -40.14 -8.49
C LEU A 15 29.32 -40.02 -7.05
N ASP A 16 29.97 -38.91 -6.71
CA ASP A 16 30.52 -38.70 -5.37
C ASP A 16 29.40 -38.59 -4.32
N ASN A 17 29.66 -39.01 -3.09
CA ASN A 17 28.70 -38.91 -1.99
C ASN A 17 28.40 -37.46 -1.62
N HIS A 18 29.37 -36.54 -1.79
CA HIS A 18 29.22 -35.15 -1.41
C HIS A 18 28.51 -34.33 -2.52
N PRO A 19 27.38 -33.64 -2.22
CA PRO A 19 26.59 -32.93 -3.23
C PRO A 19 27.36 -31.83 -3.95
N GLN A 20 28.23 -31.10 -3.25
CA GLN A 20 29.06 -30.05 -3.87
C GLN A 20 30.06 -30.61 -4.88
N VAL A 21 30.59 -31.83 -4.68
CA VAL A 21 31.50 -32.46 -5.64
C VAL A 21 30.74 -32.80 -6.94
N ARG A 22 29.51 -33.32 -6.81
CA ARG A 22 28.62 -33.58 -7.95
C ARG A 22 28.29 -32.29 -8.70
N LEU A 23 27.97 -31.21 -7.98
CA LEU A 23 27.65 -29.90 -8.55
C LEU A 23 28.80 -29.34 -9.39
N GLU A 24 30.00 -29.28 -8.81
CA GLU A 24 31.18 -28.77 -9.53
C GLU A 24 31.56 -29.67 -10.71
N ALA A 25 31.35 -30.99 -10.59
CA ALA A 25 31.57 -31.91 -11.69
C ALA A 25 30.63 -31.65 -12.88
N VAL A 26 29.34 -31.41 -12.62
CA VAL A 26 28.34 -31.05 -13.66
C VAL A 26 28.73 -29.75 -14.35
N ILE A 27 29.08 -28.72 -13.58
CA ILE A 27 29.51 -27.42 -14.12
C ILE A 27 30.78 -27.57 -14.98
N ALA A 28 31.73 -28.39 -14.54
CA ALA A 28 32.94 -28.67 -15.31
C ALA A 28 32.66 -29.45 -16.60
N LEU A 29 31.74 -30.42 -16.57
CA LEU A 29 31.34 -31.20 -17.76
C LEU A 29 30.70 -30.31 -18.84
N ARG A 30 29.96 -29.27 -18.45
CA ARG A 30 29.42 -28.25 -19.37
C ARG A 30 30.52 -27.58 -20.20
N LYS A 31 31.67 -27.30 -19.59
CA LYS A 31 32.81 -26.65 -20.26
C LYS A 31 33.50 -27.54 -21.31
N LEU A 32 33.26 -28.85 -21.29
CA LEU A 32 33.81 -29.75 -22.29
C LEU A 32 33.16 -29.58 -23.66
N GLN A 33 31.93 -29.05 -23.75
CA GLN A 33 31.22 -28.84 -25.00
C GLN A 33 31.16 -30.12 -25.85
N THR A 34 30.82 -31.26 -25.23
CA THR A 34 30.69 -32.58 -25.88
C THR A 34 29.37 -33.25 -25.51
N ALA A 35 28.88 -34.14 -26.37
CA ALA A 35 27.70 -34.95 -26.09
C ALA A 35 27.95 -35.92 -24.92
N GLU A 36 29.16 -36.48 -24.84
CA GLU A 36 29.61 -37.36 -23.76
C GLU A 36 29.65 -36.61 -22.43
N GLY A 37 30.00 -35.32 -22.45
CA GLY A 37 29.91 -34.43 -21.29
C GLY A 37 28.48 -34.34 -20.76
N ALA A 38 27.49 -34.11 -21.63
CA ALA A 38 26.07 -34.10 -21.27
C ALA A 38 25.60 -35.45 -20.72
N ARG A 39 25.95 -36.56 -21.40
CA ARG A 39 25.62 -37.93 -20.96
C ARG A 39 26.18 -38.22 -19.57
N THR A 40 27.41 -37.80 -19.30
CA THR A 40 28.07 -37.99 -18.00
C THR A 40 27.42 -37.13 -16.92
N ALA A 41 27.10 -35.86 -17.25
CA ALA A 41 26.44 -34.96 -16.32
C ALA A 41 25.08 -35.50 -15.87
N LEU A 42 24.31 -36.12 -16.77
CA LEU A 42 23.02 -36.74 -16.44
C LEU A 42 23.11 -37.87 -15.41
N ALA A 43 24.27 -38.45 -15.12
CA ALA A 43 24.39 -39.49 -14.10
C ALA A 43 23.98 -38.99 -12.70
N VAL A 44 24.06 -37.68 -12.43
CA VAL A 44 23.67 -37.10 -11.14
C VAL A 44 22.18 -37.22 -10.85
N VAL A 45 21.31 -37.36 -11.87
CA VAL A 45 19.84 -37.45 -11.67
C VAL A 45 19.40 -38.75 -10.99
N GLU A 46 20.32 -39.69 -10.81
CA GLU A 46 20.13 -40.93 -10.05
C GLU A 46 20.61 -40.82 -8.61
N GLN A 47 21.22 -39.69 -8.25
CA GLN A 47 21.70 -39.37 -6.92
C GLN A 47 20.71 -38.43 -6.21
N PRO A 48 20.82 -38.25 -4.88
CA PRO A 48 20.08 -37.20 -4.19
C PRO A 48 20.42 -35.81 -4.77
N MET A 49 19.38 -35.08 -5.17
CA MET A 49 19.48 -33.75 -5.80
C MET A 49 19.02 -32.67 -4.83
N ASP A 50 19.80 -31.59 -4.72
CA ASP A 50 19.34 -30.31 -4.17
C ASP A 50 18.98 -29.33 -5.30
N GLU A 51 18.44 -28.17 -4.94
CA GLU A 51 18.03 -27.15 -5.92
C GLU A 51 19.19 -26.64 -6.79
N PHE A 52 20.41 -26.62 -6.24
CA PHE A 52 21.60 -26.13 -6.94
C PHE A 52 22.09 -27.14 -7.98
N LEU A 53 22.13 -28.43 -7.61
CA LEU A 53 22.51 -29.52 -8.49
C LEU A 53 21.48 -29.73 -9.60
N ASP A 54 20.19 -29.60 -9.30
CA ASP A 54 19.12 -29.66 -10.30
C ASP A 54 19.26 -28.52 -11.32
N TYR A 55 19.40 -27.27 -10.84
CA TYR A 55 19.59 -26.11 -11.70
C TYR A 55 20.85 -26.21 -12.57
N ALA A 56 21.99 -26.62 -12.00
CA ALA A 56 23.23 -26.77 -12.73
C ALA A 56 23.13 -27.88 -13.80
N THR A 57 22.45 -28.98 -13.50
CA THR A 57 22.22 -30.07 -14.45
C THR A 57 21.31 -29.61 -15.57
N TRP A 58 20.17 -28.99 -15.25
CA TRP A 58 19.27 -28.39 -16.23
C TRP A 58 19.99 -27.42 -17.17
N GLN A 59 20.80 -26.49 -16.62
CA GLN A 59 21.55 -25.52 -17.40
C GLN A 59 22.57 -26.22 -18.32
N THR A 60 23.28 -27.22 -17.79
CA THR A 60 24.28 -27.99 -18.54
C THR A 60 23.65 -28.72 -19.72
N ILE A 61 22.51 -29.37 -19.52
CA ILE A 61 21.85 -30.13 -20.57
C ILE A 61 21.25 -29.22 -21.64
N ARG A 62 20.74 -28.03 -21.25
CA ARG A 62 20.28 -27.03 -22.22
C ARG A 62 21.41 -26.47 -23.06
N GLU A 63 22.52 -26.10 -22.45
CA GLU A 63 23.66 -25.53 -23.17
C GLU A 63 24.25 -26.52 -24.18
N LEU A 64 24.29 -27.80 -23.81
CA LEU A 64 24.83 -28.87 -24.66
C LEU A 64 23.81 -29.49 -25.63
N GLU A 65 22.57 -28.98 -25.69
CA GLU A 65 21.47 -29.51 -26.51
C GLU A 65 21.89 -29.90 -27.93
N PRO A 66 22.52 -29.02 -28.73
CA PRO A 66 22.79 -29.34 -30.13
C PRO A 66 23.67 -30.59 -30.31
N LEU A 67 24.53 -30.87 -29.33
CA LEU A 67 25.50 -31.95 -29.37
C LEU A 67 24.88 -33.30 -29.02
N TRP A 68 24.21 -33.38 -27.86
CA TRP A 68 23.61 -34.65 -27.43
C TRP A 68 22.33 -34.98 -28.19
N MET A 69 21.55 -33.99 -28.66
CA MET A 69 20.40 -34.25 -29.53
C MET A 69 20.83 -34.87 -30.86
N LYS A 70 21.95 -34.42 -31.43
CA LYS A 70 22.51 -35.01 -32.66
C LYS A 70 22.86 -36.48 -32.46
N ARG A 71 23.47 -36.84 -31.32
CA ARG A 71 23.81 -38.24 -30.98
C ARG A 71 22.56 -39.07 -30.70
N LEU A 72 21.59 -38.52 -29.95
CA LEU A 72 20.36 -39.20 -29.61
C LEU A 72 19.51 -39.57 -30.85
N LYS A 73 19.56 -38.76 -31.90
CA LYS A 73 18.90 -39.07 -33.20
C LYS A 73 19.46 -40.31 -33.89
N THR A 74 20.75 -40.61 -33.70
CA THR A 74 21.43 -41.77 -34.31
C THR A 74 21.50 -42.96 -33.37
N GLU A 75 21.53 -42.73 -32.06
CA GLU A 75 21.68 -43.74 -31.01
C GLU A 75 20.63 -43.48 -29.92
N SER A 76 19.47 -44.15 -29.99
CA SER A 76 18.34 -43.92 -29.07
C SER A 76 18.68 -44.18 -27.59
N GLY A 77 19.62 -45.09 -27.31
CA GLY A 77 20.12 -45.38 -25.97
C GLY A 77 21.29 -44.50 -25.51
N PHE A 78 21.67 -43.46 -26.26
CA PHE A 78 22.87 -42.66 -25.99
C PHE A 78 22.91 -42.09 -24.56
N LEU A 79 21.77 -41.62 -24.06
CA LEU A 79 21.70 -40.99 -22.73
C LEU A 79 21.63 -42.00 -21.57
N GLY A 80 21.60 -43.30 -21.87
CA GLY A 80 21.52 -44.38 -20.89
C GLY A 80 20.08 -44.85 -20.69
N ASN A 81 19.49 -44.53 -19.53
CA ASN A 81 18.15 -45.00 -19.17
C ASN A 81 17.08 -43.92 -19.29
N ASN A 82 15.82 -44.32 -19.10
CA ASN A 82 14.67 -43.44 -19.27
C ASN A 82 14.67 -42.24 -18.31
N ARG A 83 15.24 -42.36 -17.10
CA ARG A 83 15.31 -41.25 -16.15
C ARG A 83 16.19 -40.13 -16.67
N ARG A 84 17.38 -40.48 -17.16
CA ARG A 84 18.32 -39.53 -17.79
C ARG A 84 17.76 -38.94 -19.06
N THR A 85 17.17 -39.78 -19.92
CA THR A 85 16.57 -39.35 -21.18
C THR A 85 15.40 -38.39 -20.94
N ALA A 86 14.47 -38.73 -20.03
CA ALA A 86 13.34 -37.87 -19.70
C ALA A 86 13.79 -36.52 -19.10
N PHE A 87 14.79 -36.52 -18.20
CA PHE A 87 15.37 -35.28 -17.66
C PHE A 87 15.95 -34.41 -18.78
N ALA A 88 16.69 -35.00 -19.71
CA ALA A 88 17.30 -34.25 -20.79
C ALA A 88 16.26 -33.63 -21.74
N LEU A 89 15.29 -34.44 -22.16
CA LEU A 89 14.24 -34.02 -23.08
C LEU A 89 13.32 -32.96 -22.45
N LYS A 90 12.94 -33.09 -21.16
CA LYS A 90 12.11 -32.09 -20.47
C LYS A 90 12.84 -30.76 -20.24
N SER A 91 14.17 -30.77 -20.25
CA SER A 91 14.99 -29.57 -20.00
C SER A 91 15.04 -28.61 -21.20
N VAL A 92 14.71 -29.09 -22.40
CA VAL A 92 14.82 -28.33 -23.66
C VAL A 92 13.45 -28.09 -24.31
N SER A 93 13.35 -27.09 -25.19
CA SER A 93 12.10 -26.73 -25.88
C SER A 93 12.12 -27.08 -27.38
N ASN A 94 12.95 -28.06 -27.74
CA ASN A 94 13.14 -28.51 -29.11
C ASN A 94 11.97 -29.39 -29.59
N PRO A 95 11.40 -29.18 -30.80
CA PRO A 95 10.31 -30.01 -31.33
C PRO A 95 10.62 -31.50 -31.42
N ASP A 96 11.85 -31.89 -31.77
CA ASP A 96 12.26 -33.30 -31.83
C ASP A 96 12.36 -33.90 -30.43
N ALA A 97 12.79 -33.10 -29.44
CA ALA A 97 12.86 -33.54 -28.06
C ALA A 97 11.46 -33.79 -27.49
N ILE A 98 10.52 -32.87 -27.76
CA ILE A 98 9.11 -33.02 -27.37
C ILE A 98 8.52 -34.28 -28.01
N LYS A 99 8.74 -34.51 -29.31
CA LYS A 99 8.26 -35.71 -29.99
C LYS A 99 8.76 -36.99 -29.31
N GLN A 100 10.05 -37.06 -28.97
CA GLN A 100 10.61 -38.23 -28.25
C GLN A 100 10.06 -38.36 -26.84
N LEU A 101 9.87 -37.25 -26.14
CA LEU A 101 9.33 -37.22 -24.78
C LEU A 101 7.88 -37.70 -24.74
N VAL A 102 7.07 -37.32 -25.74
CA VAL A 102 5.71 -37.82 -25.93
C VAL A 102 5.71 -39.33 -26.19
N GLN A 103 6.67 -39.86 -26.95
CA GLN A 103 6.79 -41.31 -27.14
C GLN A 103 7.19 -42.05 -25.87
N LEU A 104 8.10 -41.50 -25.06
CA LEU A 104 8.41 -42.06 -23.73
C LEU A 104 7.17 -42.06 -22.85
N TYR A 105 6.37 -40.98 -22.87
CA TYR A 105 5.14 -40.90 -22.10
C TYR A 105 4.11 -41.94 -22.56
N LEU A 106 3.92 -42.11 -23.87
CA LEU A 106 3.02 -43.10 -24.46
C LEU A 106 3.38 -44.54 -24.06
N ASN A 107 4.67 -44.83 -23.91
CA ASN A 107 5.17 -46.16 -23.55
C ASN A 107 5.27 -46.39 -22.03
N ASP A 108 4.75 -45.49 -21.20
CA ASP A 108 4.87 -45.54 -19.74
C ASP A 108 6.33 -45.60 -19.24
N GLN A 109 7.22 -44.89 -19.94
CA GLN A 109 8.65 -44.88 -19.69
C GLN A 109 9.13 -43.61 -18.97
N VAL A 110 8.24 -42.65 -18.71
CA VAL A 110 8.57 -41.42 -17.99
C VAL A 110 8.51 -41.67 -16.48
N PRO A 111 9.56 -41.38 -15.70
CA PRO A 111 9.51 -41.43 -14.24
C PRO A 111 8.36 -40.58 -13.67
N GLU A 112 7.70 -41.09 -12.62
CA GLU A 112 6.52 -40.45 -12.03
C GLU A 112 6.77 -38.99 -11.64
N GLU A 113 7.95 -38.69 -11.09
CA GLU A 113 8.34 -37.33 -10.69
C GLU A 113 8.44 -36.33 -11.87
N TYR A 114 8.55 -36.82 -13.10
CA TYR A 114 8.69 -35.99 -14.30
C TYR A 114 7.39 -35.85 -15.09
N ILE A 115 6.35 -36.65 -14.82
CA ILE A 115 5.10 -36.65 -15.60
C ILE A 115 4.49 -35.25 -15.68
N LYS A 116 4.46 -34.52 -14.56
CA LYS A 116 3.92 -33.15 -14.52
C LYS A 116 4.70 -32.19 -15.41
N ASP A 117 6.03 -32.26 -15.39
CA ASP A 117 6.89 -31.42 -16.22
C ASP A 117 6.72 -31.74 -17.71
N VAL A 118 6.62 -33.04 -18.04
CA VAL A 118 6.40 -33.51 -19.41
C VAL A 118 5.08 -32.99 -19.96
N LEU A 119 3.99 -33.15 -19.21
CA LEU A 119 2.67 -32.67 -19.60
C LEU A 119 2.63 -31.14 -19.75
N ALA A 120 3.28 -30.40 -18.83
CA ALA A 120 3.42 -28.95 -18.92
C ALA A 120 4.21 -28.51 -20.17
N LEU A 121 5.28 -29.24 -20.53
CA LEU A 121 6.05 -28.97 -21.74
C LEU A 121 5.24 -29.25 -23.01
N ILE A 122 4.49 -30.36 -23.05
CA ILE A 122 3.59 -30.68 -24.18
C ILE A 122 2.52 -29.59 -24.33
N ALA A 123 1.93 -29.13 -23.23
CA ALA A 123 0.96 -28.03 -23.27
C ALA A 123 1.58 -26.75 -23.87
N LYS A 124 2.78 -26.37 -23.36
CA LYS A 124 3.48 -25.15 -23.75
C LYS A 124 4.04 -25.17 -25.18
N SER A 125 4.47 -26.33 -25.68
CA SER A 125 5.27 -26.39 -26.92
C SER A 125 4.93 -27.54 -27.88
N GLY A 126 4.04 -28.46 -27.50
CA GLY A 126 3.57 -29.56 -28.36
C GLY A 126 2.76 -29.09 -29.57
N LYS A 127 2.61 -29.97 -30.56
CA LYS A 127 1.84 -29.79 -31.79
C LYS A 127 0.46 -30.47 -31.69
N PRO A 128 -0.49 -30.20 -32.62
CA PRO A 128 -1.78 -30.90 -32.64
C PRO A 128 -1.65 -32.43 -32.61
N ALA A 129 -0.64 -32.98 -33.31
CA ALA A 129 -0.33 -34.41 -33.28
C ALA A 129 0.04 -34.94 -31.89
N ASP A 130 0.75 -34.15 -31.07
CA ASP A 130 1.11 -34.54 -29.70
C ASP A 130 -0.14 -34.48 -28.79
N LEU A 131 -1.01 -33.49 -29.01
CA LEU A 131 -2.29 -33.39 -28.29
C LEU A 131 -3.25 -34.52 -28.66
N ASN A 132 -3.22 -35.02 -29.90
CA ASN A 132 -3.96 -36.22 -30.29
C ASN A 132 -3.51 -37.45 -29.49
N ILE A 133 -2.21 -37.59 -29.24
CA ILE A 133 -1.68 -38.70 -28.44
C ILE A 133 -2.21 -38.60 -27.00
N LEU A 134 -2.15 -37.41 -26.39
CA LEU A 134 -2.73 -37.20 -25.06
C LEU A 134 -4.24 -37.48 -25.03
N LEU A 135 -4.97 -37.08 -26.06
CA LEU A 135 -6.41 -37.36 -26.17
C LEU A 135 -6.67 -38.87 -26.34
N ASP A 136 -5.86 -39.58 -27.13
CA ASP A 136 -5.94 -41.03 -27.30
C ASP A 136 -5.73 -41.74 -25.95
N MET A 137 -4.70 -41.33 -25.20
CA MET A 137 -4.43 -41.86 -23.87
C MET A 137 -5.56 -41.56 -22.88
N ALA A 138 -6.13 -40.35 -22.91
CA ALA A 138 -7.25 -39.97 -22.05
C ALA A 138 -8.49 -40.82 -22.35
N VAL A 139 -8.81 -41.06 -23.62
CA VAL A 139 -9.92 -41.93 -24.06
C VAL A 139 -9.73 -43.37 -23.60
N GLN A 140 -8.52 -43.93 -23.77
CA GLN A 140 -8.22 -45.29 -23.33
C GLN A 140 -8.14 -45.41 -21.80
N GLY A 141 -7.63 -44.39 -21.12
CA GLY A 141 -7.55 -44.32 -19.66
C GLY A 141 -8.93 -44.21 -19.03
N TYR A 142 -9.82 -43.40 -19.62
CA TYR A 142 -11.20 -43.25 -19.16
C TYR A 142 -11.97 -44.58 -19.18
N ALA A 143 -11.84 -45.34 -20.26
CA ALA A 143 -12.45 -46.68 -20.34
C ALA A 143 -11.92 -47.68 -19.28
N ARG A 144 -10.78 -47.37 -18.66
CA ARG A 144 -10.11 -48.20 -17.64
C ARG A 144 -10.15 -47.59 -16.24
N ASN A 145 -10.84 -46.45 -16.05
CA ASN A 145 -10.82 -45.66 -14.81
C ASN A 145 -9.40 -45.29 -14.34
N ASP A 146 -8.53 -44.90 -15.28
CA ASP A 146 -7.16 -44.48 -14.99
C ASP A 146 -7.11 -43.07 -14.38
N LYS A 147 -6.32 -42.89 -13.32
CA LYS A 147 -6.12 -41.60 -12.66
C LYS A 147 -5.35 -40.59 -13.53
N SER A 148 -4.64 -41.05 -14.56
CA SER A 148 -3.88 -40.19 -15.46
C SER A 148 -4.75 -39.28 -16.34
N VAL A 149 -6.04 -39.62 -16.51
CA VAL A 149 -6.96 -38.94 -17.44
C VAL A 149 -7.07 -37.44 -17.12
N VAL A 150 -7.21 -37.07 -15.85
CA VAL A 150 -7.31 -35.67 -15.43
C VAL A 150 -6.05 -34.89 -15.79
N ALA A 151 -4.86 -35.47 -15.59
CA ALA A 151 -3.60 -34.81 -15.91
C ALA A 151 -3.43 -34.62 -17.43
N GLN A 152 -3.83 -35.62 -18.22
CA GLN A 152 -3.80 -35.56 -19.69
C GLN A 152 -4.75 -34.48 -20.22
N LEU A 153 -6.01 -34.47 -19.76
CA LEU A 153 -7.00 -33.44 -20.12
C LEU A 153 -6.54 -32.05 -19.67
N GLY A 154 -5.94 -31.92 -18.48
CA GLY A 154 -5.39 -30.67 -17.99
C GLY A 154 -4.28 -30.09 -18.88
N ALA A 155 -3.39 -30.95 -19.40
CA ALA A 155 -2.36 -30.53 -20.35
C ALA A 155 -2.95 -30.02 -21.68
N ILE A 156 -3.99 -30.71 -22.17
CA ILE A 156 -4.72 -30.32 -23.37
C ILE A 156 -5.48 -29.00 -23.14
N GLU A 157 -6.10 -28.82 -21.97
CA GLU A 157 -6.80 -27.59 -21.57
C GLU A 157 -5.83 -26.41 -21.53
N GLU A 158 -4.65 -26.59 -20.96
CA GLU A 158 -3.64 -25.54 -20.89
C GLU A 158 -3.09 -25.16 -22.28
N ALA A 159 -2.90 -26.13 -23.18
CA ALA A 159 -2.54 -25.87 -24.57
C ALA A 159 -3.61 -25.04 -25.28
N ALA A 160 -4.88 -25.38 -25.09
CA ALA A 160 -6.01 -24.65 -25.67
C ALA A 160 -6.11 -23.22 -25.10
N ARG A 161 -5.94 -23.05 -23.78
CA ARG A 161 -6.04 -21.74 -23.13
C ARG A 161 -4.88 -20.80 -23.49
N GLN A 162 -3.64 -21.29 -23.44
CA GLN A 162 -2.46 -20.44 -23.65
C GLN A 162 -2.18 -20.17 -25.13
N ARG A 163 -2.46 -21.15 -26.00
CA ARG A 163 -2.00 -21.13 -27.40
C ARG A 163 -3.14 -21.23 -28.42
N GLY A 164 -4.39 -21.41 -27.98
CA GLY A 164 -5.52 -21.68 -28.87
C GLY A 164 -5.38 -23.00 -29.62
N LEU A 165 -4.50 -23.90 -29.18
CA LEU A 165 -4.19 -25.14 -29.88
C LEU A 165 -5.14 -26.25 -29.46
N LYS A 166 -5.59 -27.07 -30.41
CA LYS A 166 -6.45 -28.23 -30.16
C LYS A 166 -5.97 -29.47 -30.93
N PRO A 167 -6.34 -30.68 -30.50
CA PRO A 167 -6.23 -31.88 -31.32
C PRO A 167 -6.92 -31.66 -32.69
N ASP A 168 -6.40 -32.26 -33.75
CA ASP A 168 -6.95 -32.15 -35.12
C ASP A 168 -7.74 -33.40 -35.56
N ARG A 169 -7.86 -34.40 -34.67
CA ARG A 169 -8.76 -35.56 -34.83
C ARG A 169 -10.16 -35.26 -34.27
N ASP A 170 -11.06 -36.25 -34.36
CA ASP A 170 -12.42 -36.14 -33.85
C ASP A 170 -12.46 -35.78 -32.36
N LEU A 171 -12.98 -34.58 -32.07
CA LEU A 171 -13.10 -34.03 -30.72
C LEU A 171 -14.32 -34.59 -29.98
N ASN A 172 -15.29 -35.18 -30.67
CA ASN A 172 -16.49 -35.75 -30.04
C ASN A 172 -16.19 -36.96 -29.14
N ARG A 173 -14.95 -37.44 -29.14
CA ARG A 173 -14.48 -38.49 -28.25
C ARG A 173 -14.55 -38.13 -26.77
N ILE A 174 -14.53 -36.84 -26.41
CA ILE A 174 -14.75 -36.40 -25.01
C ILE A 174 -16.22 -36.24 -24.65
N ALA A 175 -17.15 -36.49 -25.58
CA ALA A 175 -18.57 -36.24 -25.36
C ALA A 175 -19.17 -37.10 -24.24
N GLY A 176 -18.61 -38.28 -23.94
CA GLY A 176 -19.02 -39.10 -22.78
C GLY A 176 -18.44 -38.60 -21.45
N PHE A 177 -17.35 -37.84 -21.48
CA PHE A 177 -16.61 -37.49 -20.27
C PHE A 177 -17.33 -36.43 -19.42
N ILE A 178 -18.18 -35.61 -20.04
CA ILE A 178 -18.96 -34.56 -19.35
C ILE A 178 -19.99 -35.10 -18.35
N GLU A 179 -20.30 -36.39 -18.43
CA GLU A 179 -21.21 -37.13 -17.55
C GLU A 179 -20.44 -38.12 -16.66
N SER A 180 -19.11 -37.97 -16.54
CA SER A 180 -18.29 -38.83 -15.70
C SER A 180 -18.65 -38.71 -14.22
N ASP A 181 -18.57 -39.83 -13.50
CA ASP A 181 -18.63 -39.87 -12.03
C ASP A 181 -17.40 -39.20 -11.38
N ASP A 182 -16.28 -39.07 -12.12
CA ASP A 182 -15.14 -38.25 -11.71
C ASP A 182 -15.40 -36.79 -12.09
N GLU A 183 -15.73 -35.97 -11.09
CA GLU A 183 -16.03 -34.54 -11.26
C GLU A 183 -14.89 -33.79 -11.97
N ALA A 184 -13.63 -34.14 -11.72
CA ALA A 184 -12.50 -33.46 -12.35
C ALA A 184 -12.43 -33.75 -13.86
N VAL A 185 -12.70 -34.99 -14.26
CA VAL A 185 -12.79 -35.39 -15.67
C VAL A 185 -13.95 -34.66 -16.35
N ALA A 186 -15.13 -34.62 -15.72
CA ALA A 186 -16.29 -33.90 -16.24
C ALA A 186 -16.00 -32.40 -16.42
N ILE A 187 -15.44 -31.74 -15.39
CA ILE A 187 -15.11 -30.32 -15.44
C ILE A 187 -14.11 -29.99 -16.54
N SER A 188 -13.00 -30.71 -16.65
CA SER A 188 -12.00 -30.45 -17.70
C SER A 188 -12.58 -30.65 -19.10
N SER A 189 -13.43 -31.67 -19.27
CA SER A 189 -14.08 -31.95 -20.56
C SER A 189 -15.08 -30.85 -20.95
N ILE A 190 -15.89 -30.38 -20.01
CA ILE A 190 -16.80 -29.25 -20.23
C ILE A 190 -16.03 -27.99 -20.65
N ARG A 191 -14.88 -27.69 -20.01
CA ARG A 191 -14.05 -26.55 -20.39
C ARG A 191 -13.47 -26.69 -21.80
N LEU A 192 -12.97 -27.89 -22.14
CA LEU A 192 -12.44 -28.18 -23.47
C LEU A 192 -13.50 -27.98 -24.57
N ILE A 193 -14.75 -28.40 -24.34
CA ILE A 193 -15.87 -28.14 -25.26
C ILE A 193 -16.00 -26.63 -25.55
N GLY A 194 -15.92 -25.80 -24.50
CA GLY A 194 -15.97 -24.35 -24.64
C GLY A 194 -14.77 -23.77 -25.40
N LEU A 195 -13.56 -24.17 -25.02
CA LEU A 195 -12.31 -23.71 -25.65
C LEU A 195 -12.19 -24.12 -27.11
N TRP A 196 -12.70 -25.31 -27.47
CA TRP A 196 -12.70 -25.83 -28.83
C TRP A 196 -13.89 -25.37 -29.67
N ARG A 197 -14.85 -24.70 -29.03
CA ARG A 197 -16.08 -24.18 -29.64
C ARG A 197 -16.94 -25.25 -30.31
N MET A 198 -17.15 -26.38 -29.63
CA MET A 198 -17.94 -27.50 -30.16
C MET A 198 -19.45 -27.19 -30.07
N GLU A 199 -20.01 -26.56 -31.11
CA GLU A 199 -21.42 -26.15 -31.16
C GLU A 199 -22.41 -27.31 -31.05
N GLU A 200 -22.04 -28.48 -31.56
CA GLU A 200 -22.80 -29.72 -31.50
C GLU A 200 -23.06 -30.19 -30.05
N MET A 201 -22.23 -29.77 -29.09
CA MET A 201 -22.37 -30.13 -27.68
C MET A 201 -23.24 -29.15 -26.88
N THR A 202 -23.69 -28.05 -27.49
CA THR A 202 -24.41 -26.97 -26.81
C THR A 202 -25.63 -27.47 -26.05
N ASP A 203 -26.46 -28.31 -26.67
CA ASP A 203 -27.73 -28.74 -26.08
C ASP A 203 -27.49 -29.69 -24.89
N ARG A 204 -26.42 -30.51 -24.96
CA ARG A 204 -25.97 -31.36 -23.84
C ARG A 204 -25.43 -30.51 -22.69
N LEU A 205 -24.63 -29.47 -22.98
CA LEU A 205 -24.16 -28.52 -21.97
C LEU A 205 -25.32 -27.82 -21.26
N VAL A 206 -26.35 -27.38 -22.00
CA VAL A 206 -27.55 -26.74 -21.42
C VAL A 206 -28.25 -27.68 -20.45
N SER A 207 -28.44 -28.96 -20.82
CA SER A 207 -29.02 -29.98 -19.93
C SER A 207 -28.20 -30.17 -18.65
N LEU A 208 -26.87 -30.24 -18.77
CA LEU A 208 -25.96 -30.36 -17.62
C LEU A 208 -26.00 -29.12 -16.72
N ILE A 209 -26.04 -27.92 -17.28
CA ILE A 209 -26.16 -26.68 -16.51
C ILE A 209 -27.48 -26.64 -15.73
N GLN A 210 -28.58 -27.12 -16.32
CA GLN A 210 -29.88 -27.10 -15.65
C GLN A 210 -29.96 -28.10 -14.48
N LYS A 211 -29.37 -29.29 -14.65
CA LYS A 211 -29.49 -30.40 -13.68
C LYS A 211 -28.33 -30.51 -12.69
N GLY A 212 -27.15 -30.03 -13.08
CA GLY A 212 -25.91 -30.21 -12.34
C GLY A 212 -25.86 -29.43 -11.03
N ASP A 213 -24.85 -29.75 -10.23
CA ASP A 213 -24.48 -28.98 -9.05
C ASP A 213 -23.89 -27.61 -9.41
N LYS A 214 -23.48 -26.87 -8.38
CA LYS A 214 -22.91 -25.52 -8.53
C LYS A 214 -21.64 -25.50 -9.39
N ASN A 215 -20.75 -26.48 -9.26
CA ASN A 215 -19.48 -26.51 -9.99
C ASN A 215 -19.70 -26.82 -11.47
N ILE A 216 -20.56 -27.79 -11.77
CA ILE A 216 -20.95 -28.14 -13.13
C ILE A 216 -21.68 -26.96 -13.79
N LYS A 217 -22.62 -26.31 -13.10
CA LYS A 217 -23.27 -25.07 -13.56
C LYS A 217 -22.25 -23.99 -13.93
N LYS A 218 -21.35 -23.65 -12.99
CA LYS A 218 -20.34 -22.58 -13.17
C LYS A 218 -19.39 -22.89 -14.32
N THR A 219 -19.04 -24.16 -14.50
CA THR A 219 -18.14 -24.64 -15.55
C THR A 219 -18.85 -24.65 -16.91
N GLY A 220 -20.06 -25.20 -17.00
CA GLY A 220 -20.86 -25.23 -18.23
C GLY A 220 -21.21 -23.84 -18.75
N LEU A 221 -21.62 -22.91 -17.88
CA LEU A 221 -21.83 -21.51 -18.24
C LEU A 221 -20.54 -20.84 -18.73
N GLY A 222 -19.41 -21.17 -18.10
CA GLY A 222 -18.10 -20.71 -18.54
C GLY A 222 -17.72 -21.26 -19.92
N ALA A 223 -18.02 -22.53 -20.20
CA ALA A 223 -17.81 -23.15 -21.48
C ALA A 223 -18.66 -22.48 -22.57
N LEU A 224 -19.96 -22.30 -22.34
CA LEU A 224 -20.84 -21.55 -23.26
C LEU A 224 -20.28 -20.14 -23.55
N ALA A 225 -19.80 -19.44 -22.52
CA ALA A 225 -19.21 -18.13 -22.72
C ALA A 225 -17.90 -18.17 -23.55
N ALA A 226 -17.03 -19.16 -23.31
CA ALA A 226 -15.79 -19.35 -24.05
C ALA A 226 -16.00 -19.69 -25.54
N MET A 227 -17.15 -20.29 -25.88
CA MET A 227 -17.50 -20.56 -27.29
C MET A 227 -17.59 -19.26 -28.10
N ASN A 228 -18.02 -18.16 -27.47
CA ASN A 228 -18.14 -16.83 -28.07
C ASN A 228 -18.97 -16.84 -29.37
N THR A 229 -20.11 -17.53 -29.37
CA THR A 229 -21.05 -17.61 -30.49
C THR A 229 -22.38 -16.92 -30.13
N GLU A 230 -23.09 -16.40 -31.13
CA GLU A 230 -24.40 -15.76 -30.92
C GLU A 230 -25.43 -16.72 -30.31
N LYS A 231 -25.38 -18.01 -30.67
CA LYS A 231 -26.23 -19.05 -30.07
C LYS A 231 -25.95 -19.19 -28.57
N ALA A 232 -24.67 -19.31 -28.18
CA ALA A 232 -24.28 -19.43 -26.77
C ALA A 232 -24.62 -18.18 -25.96
N LYS A 233 -24.42 -16.98 -26.54
CA LYS A 233 -24.83 -15.71 -25.92
C LYS A 233 -26.33 -15.65 -25.65
N LYS A 234 -27.17 -16.03 -26.62
CA LYS A 234 -28.63 -16.08 -26.45
C LYS A 234 -29.06 -17.06 -25.35
N LEU A 235 -28.40 -18.22 -25.26
CA LEU A 235 -28.66 -19.21 -24.21
C LEU A 235 -28.27 -18.69 -22.83
N LEU A 236 -27.12 -18.02 -22.69
CA LEU A 236 -26.72 -17.38 -21.43
C LEU A 236 -27.73 -16.33 -21.01
N ILE A 237 -28.21 -15.49 -21.94
CA ILE A 237 -29.26 -14.50 -21.66
C ILE A 237 -30.55 -15.19 -21.19
N ASP A 238 -31.01 -16.25 -21.86
CA ASP A 238 -32.20 -17.00 -21.44
C ASP A 238 -32.07 -17.60 -20.03
N MET A 239 -30.86 -18.07 -19.66
CA MET A 239 -30.57 -18.59 -18.32
C MET A 239 -30.61 -17.53 -17.22
N THR A 240 -30.45 -16.24 -17.56
CA THR A 240 -30.65 -15.15 -16.59
C THR A 240 -32.12 -14.85 -16.27
N GLY A 241 -33.04 -15.37 -17.10
CA GLY A 241 -34.48 -15.10 -17.02
C GLY A 241 -35.11 -15.60 -15.71
N ALA A 242 -36.22 -14.95 -15.32
CA ALA A 242 -36.90 -15.19 -14.04
C ALA A 242 -37.45 -16.62 -13.85
N LYS A 243 -37.60 -17.41 -14.93
CA LYS A 243 -38.01 -18.81 -14.89
C LYS A 243 -36.99 -19.74 -14.23
N ASN A 244 -35.72 -19.31 -14.15
CA ASN A 244 -34.62 -20.11 -13.62
C ASN A 244 -34.39 -19.83 -12.13
N MET A 245 -33.76 -20.78 -11.44
CA MET A 245 -33.39 -20.63 -10.04
C MET A 245 -32.43 -19.42 -9.84
N PRO A 246 -32.55 -18.67 -8.72
CA PRO A 246 -31.71 -17.51 -8.42
C PRO A 246 -30.21 -17.72 -8.61
N GLU A 247 -29.68 -18.86 -8.13
CA GLU A 247 -28.27 -19.21 -8.28
C GLU A 247 -27.83 -19.31 -9.75
N LEU A 248 -28.61 -20.01 -10.58
CA LEU A 248 -28.31 -20.16 -12.01
C LEU A 248 -28.33 -18.80 -12.71
N ARG A 249 -29.31 -17.95 -12.37
CA ARG A 249 -29.41 -16.60 -12.93
C ARG A 249 -28.16 -15.79 -12.61
N LEU A 250 -27.71 -15.81 -11.36
CA LEU A 250 -26.53 -15.09 -10.91
C LEU A 250 -25.24 -15.57 -11.59
N LEU A 251 -25.04 -16.89 -11.68
CA LEU A 251 -23.89 -17.48 -12.37
C LEU A 251 -23.90 -17.14 -13.86
N ALA A 252 -25.07 -17.20 -14.52
CA ALA A 252 -25.22 -16.87 -15.93
C ALA A 252 -24.94 -15.38 -16.19
N THR A 253 -25.48 -14.47 -15.36
CA THR A 253 -25.20 -13.03 -15.44
C THR A 253 -23.72 -12.73 -15.25
N THR A 254 -23.05 -13.41 -14.30
CA THR A 254 -21.61 -13.27 -14.05
C THR A 254 -20.79 -13.61 -15.30
N ARG A 255 -21.16 -14.66 -16.04
CA ARG A 255 -20.50 -15.03 -17.31
C ARG A 255 -20.84 -14.08 -18.46
N LEU A 256 -22.04 -13.49 -18.45
CA LEU A 256 -22.46 -12.55 -19.49
C LEU A 256 -21.64 -11.25 -19.44
N VAL A 257 -21.08 -10.86 -18.30
CA VAL A 257 -20.31 -9.61 -18.14
C VAL A 257 -19.19 -9.47 -19.18
N SER A 258 -18.45 -10.54 -19.46
CA SER A 258 -17.35 -10.51 -20.44
C SER A 258 -17.81 -10.53 -21.90
N LEU A 259 -19.08 -10.87 -22.16
CA LEU A 259 -19.65 -10.96 -23.52
C LEU A 259 -20.50 -9.74 -23.87
N ASP A 260 -21.23 -9.20 -22.90
CA ASP A 260 -22.15 -8.08 -23.05
C ASP A 260 -22.38 -7.40 -21.70
N ALA A 261 -21.45 -6.53 -21.32
CA ALA A 261 -21.50 -5.82 -20.06
C ALA A 261 -22.77 -4.96 -19.87
N PRO A 262 -23.31 -4.24 -20.87
CA PRO A 262 -24.56 -3.50 -20.73
C PRO A 262 -25.77 -4.38 -20.40
N ILE A 263 -25.98 -5.48 -21.12
CA ILE A 263 -27.09 -6.41 -20.83
C ILE A 263 -26.90 -7.04 -19.45
N ALA A 264 -25.67 -7.50 -19.15
CA ALA A 264 -25.35 -8.09 -17.86
C ALA A 264 -25.57 -7.10 -16.70
N ALA A 265 -25.22 -5.82 -16.86
CA ALA A 265 -25.39 -4.79 -15.84
C ALA A 265 -26.86 -4.51 -15.54
N SER A 266 -27.69 -4.39 -16.59
CA SER A 266 -29.14 -4.22 -16.43
C SER A 266 -29.77 -5.37 -15.63
N ILE A 267 -29.43 -6.61 -15.99
CA ILE A 267 -29.91 -7.81 -15.28
C ILE A 267 -29.31 -7.89 -13.87
N GLY A 268 -28.03 -7.61 -13.73
CA GLY A 268 -27.29 -7.68 -12.46
C GLY A 268 -27.87 -6.74 -11.41
N VAL A 269 -28.22 -5.51 -11.79
CA VAL A 269 -28.89 -4.56 -10.90
C VAL A 269 -30.28 -5.05 -10.47
N GLU A 270 -31.05 -5.68 -11.36
CA GLU A 270 -32.32 -6.32 -10.98
C GLU A 270 -32.11 -7.50 -10.03
N LEU A 271 -31.07 -8.31 -10.23
CA LEU A 271 -30.72 -9.39 -9.31
C LEU A 271 -30.30 -8.85 -7.94
N PHE A 272 -29.48 -7.80 -7.89
CA PHE A 272 -29.09 -7.15 -6.63
C PHE A 272 -30.27 -6.60 -5.84
N ARG A 273 -31.33 -6.15 -6.52
CA ARG A 273 -32.57 -5.66 -5.88
C ARG A 273 -33.43 -6.78 -5.32
N ASN A 274 -33.55 -7.88 -6.07
CA ASN A 274 -34.53 -8.93 -5.78
C ASN A 274 -33.94 -10.13 -5.02
N LEU A 275 -32.61 -10.23 -4.92
CA LEU A 275 -31.89 -11.32 -4.24
C LEU A 275 -30.86 -10.78 -3.22
N PRO A 276 -31.27 -9.94 -2.24
CA PRO A 276 -30.34 -9.25 -1.35
C PRO A 276 -29.63 -10.15 -0.32
N ASP A 277 -30.07 -11.40 -0.13
CA ASP A 277 -29.54 -12.31 0.90
C ASP A 277 -28.82 -13.54 0.33
N GLN A 278 -28.41 -13.52 -0.95
CA GLN A 278 -27.79 -14.68 -1.57
C GLN A 278 -26.27 -14.59 -1.73
N ALA A 279 -25.59 -15.67 -1.34
CA ALA A 279 -24.21 -15.95 -1.66
C ALA A 279 -23.98 -15.81 -3.19
N GLY A 280 -22.98 -15.02 -3.58
CA GLY A 280 -22.59 -14.83 -4.99
C GLY A 280 -22.72 -13.40 -5.52
N THR A 281 -23.32 -12.46 -4.79
CA THR A 281 -23.33 -11.03 -5.18
C THR A 281 -21.91 -10.46 -5.31
N THR A 282 -21.00 -10.89 -4.42
CA THR A 282 -19.56 -10.61 -4.51
C THR A 282 -18.95 -11.11 -5.81
N GLU A 283 -19.26 -12.33 -6.26
CA GLU A 283 -18.71 -12.88 -7.52
C GLU A 283 -19.19 -12.05 -8.73
N LEU A 284 -20.45 -11.61 -8.72
CA LEU A 284 -20.98 -10.74 -9.77
C LEU A 284 -20.31 -9.36 -9.77
N PHE A 285 -20.12 -8.73 -8.60
CA PHE A 285 -19.34 -7.49 -8.50
C PHE A 285 -17.91 -7.68 -9.01
N GLN A 286 -17.22 -8.76 -8.60
CA GLN A 286 -15.87 -9.07 -9.06
C GLN A 286 -15.79 -9.15 -10.58
N ALA A 287 -16.77 -9.79 -11.23
CA ALA A 287 -16.83 -9.87 -12.69
C ALA A 287 -16.92 -8.49 -13.35
N PHE A 288 -17.74 -7.57 -12.82
CA PHE A 288 -17.82 -6.20 -13.34
C PHE A 288 -16.55 -5.37 -13.09
N LEU A 289 -15.77 -5.67 -12.06
CA LEU A 289 -14.56 -4.92 -11.69
C LEU A 289 -13.31 -5.34 -12.49
N THR A 290 -13.44 -6.28 -13.42
CA THR A 290 -12.31 -6.81 -14.21
C THR A 290 -11.73 -5.82 -15.22
N ASN A 291 -12.55 -4.93 -15.78
CA ASN A 291 -12.12 -3.97 -16.79
C ASN A 291 -12.98 -2.68 -16.78
N LYS A 292 -12.49 -1.64 -17.46
CA LYS A 292 -13.15 -0.32 -17.51
C LYS A 292 -14.56 -0.37 -18.12
N GLN A 293 -14.76 -1.14 -19.20
CA GLN A 293 -16.05 -1.18 -19.90
C GLN A 293 -17.15 -1.77 -19.02
N SER A 294 -16.85 -2.84 -18.27
CA SER A 294 -17.79 -3.45 -17.34
C SER A 294 -18.08 -2.58 -16.12
N ILE A 295 -17.08 -1.82 -15.62
CA ILE A 295 -17.28 -0.83 -14.56
C ILE A 295 -18.25 0.27 -15.01
N VAL A 296 -18.06 0.80 -16.22
CA VAL A 296 -18.93 1.85 -16.78
C VAL A 296 -20.36 1.34 -16.94
N ALA A 297 -20.54 0.16 -17.54
CA ALA A 297 -21.87 -0.44 -17.72
C ALA A 297 -22.60 -0.64 -16.38
N LEU A 298 -21.91 -1.15 -15.35
CA LEU A 298 -22.50 -1.30 -14.02
C LEU A 298 -22.85 0.06 -13.40
N THR A 299 -22.00 1.06 -13.59
CA THR A 299 -22.21 2.43 -13.07
C THR A 299 -23.47 3.06 -13.68
N GLU A 300 -23.66 2.95 -14.99
CA GLU A 300 -24.83 3.46 -15.70
C GLU A 300 -26.12 2.79 -15.23
N ALA A 301 -26.09 1.45 -15.06
CA ALA A 301 -27.23 0.69 -14.56
C ALA A 301 -27.59 1.07 -13.10
N LEU A 302 -26.60 1.22 -12.22
CA LEU A 302 -26.80 1.62 -10.82
C LEU A 302 -27.29 3.06 -10.69
N THR A 303 -26.87 3.94 -11.59
CA THR A 303 -27.34 5.34 -11.63
C THR A 303 -28.83 5.40 -11.98
N SER A 304 -29.28 4.50 -12.85
CA SER A 304 -30.68 4.40 -13.27
C SER A 304 -31.56 3.69 -12.23
N LYS A 305 -31.03 2.67 -11.53
CA LYS A 305 -31.76 1.88 -10.54
C LYS A 305 -30.89 1.62 -9.31
N LYS A 306 -31.29 2.18 -8.17
CA LYS A 306 -30.66 1.93 -6.88
C LYS A 306 -30.78 0.48 -6.45
N ILE A 307 -29.84 0.02 -5.64
CA ILE A 307 -29.82 -1.31 -5.03
C ILE A 307 -29.95 -1.21 -3.50
N PRO A 308 -30.28 -2.30 -2.79
CA PRO A 308 -30.34 -2.30 -1.33
C PRO A 308 -29.00 -1.92 -0.68
N GLU A 309 -29.05 -1.19 0.44
CA GLU A 309 -27.88 -0.67 1.15
C GLU A 309 -26.84 -1.75 1.46
N LYS A 310 -27.29 -2.90 1.96
CA LYS A 310 -26.43 -4.05 2.29
C LYS A 310 -25.63 -4.54 1.07
N ILE A 311 -26.27 -4.58 -0.11
CA ILE A 311 -25.62 -4.98 -1.35
C ILE A 311 -24.71 -3.88 -1.88
N ALA A 312 -25.10 -2.61 -1.76
CA ALA A 312 -24.25 -1.48 -2.11
C ALA A 312 -22.95 -1.46 -1.28
N LYS A 313 -23.04 -1.74 0.02
CA LYS A 313 -21.88 -1.90 0.92
C LYS A 313 -21.00 -3.09 0.50
N ALA A 314 -21.59 -4.24 0.18
CA ALA A 314 -20.84 -5.39 -0.35
C ALA A 314 -20.12 -5.05 -1.66
N GLY A 315 -20.77 -4.31 -2.57
CA GLY A 315 -20.15 -3.81 -3.80
C GLY A 315 -18.96 -2.89 -3.53
N ARG A 316 -19.08 -1.99 -2.55
CA ARG A 316 -18.00 -1.09 -2.14
C ARG A 316 -16.83 -1.82 -1.49
N GLN A 317 -17.10 -2.83 -0.66
CA GLN A 317 -16.08 -3.69 -0.07
C GLN A 317 -15.34 -4.49 -1.15
N THR A 318 -16.09 -5.06 -2.08
CA THR A 318 -15.52 -5.79 -3.22
C THR A 318 -14.64 -4.86 -4.07
N MET A 319 -15.10 -3.64 -4.31
CA MET A 319 -14.34 -2.62 -5.04
C MET A 319 -13.00 -2.27 -4.35
N GLN A 320 -12.98 -2.13 -3.02
CA GLN A 320 -11.75 -1.87 -2.26
C GLN A 320 -10.75 -3.04 -2.31
N GLY A 321 -11.23 -4.28 -2.24
CA GLY A 321 -10.36 -5.46 -2.24
C GLY A 321 -9.86 -5.88 -3.63
N GLN A 322 -10.67 -5.66 -4.68
CA GLN A 322 -10.40 -6.18 -6.02
C GLN A 322 -9.59 -5.20 -6.89
N LEU A 323 -9.76 -3.88 -6.70
CA LEU A 323 -9.08 -2.90 -7.52
C LEU A 323 -7.68 -2.57 -6.96
N PRO A 324 -6.64 -2.51 -7.80
CA PRO A 324 -5.33 -2.04 -7.37
C PRO A 324 -5.38 -0.58 -6.87
N GLY A 325 -4.50 -0.23 -5.92
CA GLY A 325 -4.43 1.11 -5.31
C GLY A 325 -4.38 2.27 -6.33
N ASN A 326 -3.60 2.11 -7.40
CA ASN A 326 -3.46 3.13 -8.45
C ASN A 326 -4.74 3.42 -9.25
N ARG A 327 -5.65 2.44 -9.38
CA ARG A 327 -6.93 2.57 -10.12
C ARG A 327 -8.00 3.32 -9.31
N HIS A 328 -7.83 3.48 -8.00
CA HIS A 328 -8.86 4.09 -7.13
C HIS A 328 -9.18 5.54 -7.49
N ASN A 329 -8.24 6.22 -8.15
CA ASN A 329 -8.38 7.61 -8.58
C ASN A 329 -8.90 7.76 -10.02
N ASP A 330 -9.14 6.66 -10.74
CA ASP A 330 -9.66 6.72 -12.10
C ASP A 330 -11.13 7.14 -12.11
N ASP A 331 -11.55 7.86 -13.16
CA ASP A 331 -12.88 8.45 -13.23
C ASP A 331 -14.01 7.40 -13.24
N ASP A 332 -13.81 6.26 -13.91
CA ASP A 332 -14.77 5.14 -13.91
C ASP A 332 -14.98 4.57 -12.50
N VAL A 333 -13.90 4.44 -11.73
CA VAL A 333 -13.95 3.93 -10.36
C VAL A 333 -14.58 4.94 -9.41
N LYS A 334 -14.26 6.24 -9.56
CA LYS A 334 -14.89 7.33 -8.81
C LYS A 334 -16.39 7.40 -9.08
N LEU A 335 -16.82 7.22 -10.33
CA LEU A 335 -18.23 7.23 -10.69
C LEU A 335 -18.96 6.00 -10.14
N LEU A 336 -18.37 4.80 -10.23
CA LEU A 336 -18.93 3.60 -9.63
C LEU A 336 -19.09 3.74 -8.11
N LYS A 337 -18.04 4.28 -7.44
CA LYS A 337 -18.08 4.61 -6.01
C LYS A 337 -19.29 5.49 -5.68
N LYS A 338 -19.47 6.60 -6.42
CA LYS A 338 -20.60 7.52 -6.23
C LYS A 338 -21.95 6.83 -6.46
N ALA A 339 -22.09 5.99 -7.48
CA ALA A 339 -23.33 5.27 -7.77
C ALA A 339 -23.70 4.29 -6.65
N LEU A 340 -22.71 3.58 -6.08
CA LEU A 340 -22.89 2.70 -4.93
C LEU A 340 -23.21 3.49 -3.65
N GLU A 341 -22.53 4.61 -3.41
CA GLU A 341 -22.82 5.50 -2.27
C GLU A 341 -24.22 6.12 -2.34
N ALA A 342 -24.71 6.44 -3.54
CA ALA A 342 -26.08 6.90 -3.77
C ALA A 342 -27.14 5.83 -3.43
N SER A 343 -26.74 4.56 -3.37
CA SER A 343 -27.53 3.40 -2.90
C SER A 343 -27.26 3.06 -1.43
N GLY A 344 -26.56 3.92 -0.67
CA GLY A 344 -26.22 3.70 0.75
C GLY A 344 -24.94 2.89 0.98
N GLY A 345 -24.14 2.64 -0.07
CA GLY A 345 -22.84 1.96 0.00
C GLY A 345 -21.72 2.77 0.67
N ILE A 346 -22.03 3.55 1.70
CA ILE A 346 -21.01 4.29 2.45
C ILE A 346 -20.33 3.30 3.39
N LEU A 347 -19.01 3.14 3.22
CA LEU A 347 -18.18 2.37 4.13
C LEU A 347 -17.59 3.29 5.20
N PRO A 348 -17.33 2.78 6.41
CA PRO A 348 -16.51 3.49 7.38
C PRO A 348 -15.16 3.87 6.75
N PRO A 349 -14.55 4.99 7.17
CA PRO A 349 -13.18 5.32 6.76
C PRO A 349 -12.26 4.15 7.09
N GLU A 350 -11.42 3.73 6.14
CA GLU A 350 -10.36 2.75 6.41
C GLU A 350 -9.41 3.38 7.43
N ARG A 351 -9.02 2.62 8.45
CA ARG A 351 -8.10 3.09 9.50
C ARG A 351 -6.92 2.15 9.61
N VAL A 352 -5.77 2.68 9.99
CA VAL A 352 -4.58 1.86 10.25
C VAL A 352 -4.78 1.14 11.59
N SER A 353 -4.58 -0.19 11.59
CA SER A 353 -4.57 -0.97 12.82
C SER A 353 -3.53 -0.40 13.79
N GLN A 354 -3.90 -0.28 15.06
CA GLN A 354 -2.98 0.17 16.11
C GLN A 354 -1.97 -0.91 16.52
N GLN A 355 -2.16 -2.13 16.01
CA GLN A 355 -1.28 -3.27 16.21
C GLN A 355 -0.86 -3.77 14.83
N LEU A 356 0.32 -3.36 14.38
CA LEU A 356 0.92 -3.82 13.14
C LEU A 356 2.15 -4.69 13.45
N ASN A 357 2.34 -5.74 12.67
CA ASN A 357 3.59 -6.50 12.67
C ASN A 357 4.65 -5.85 11.75
N ASP A 358 5.88 -6.37 11.78
CA ASP A 358 7.02 -5.80 11.05
C ASP A 358 6.82 -5.78 9.53
N GLN A 359 6.16 -6.79 8.98
CA GLN A 359 5.89 -6.89 7.55
C GLN A 359 4.84 -5.86 7.11
N GLU A 360 3.80 -5.66 7.92
CA GLU A 360 2.77 -4.65 7.68
C GLU A 360 3.34 -3.23 7.78
N ILE A 361 4.19 -2.95 8.76
CA ILE A 361 4.89 -1.66 8.89
C ILE A 361 5.77 -1.40 7.67
N THR A 362 6.53 -2.39 7.21
CA THR A 362 7.37 -2.28 6.02
C THR A 362 6.55 -2.02 4.76
N THR A 363 5.37 -2.63 4.67
CA THR A 363 4.45 -2.45 3.54
C THR A 363 3.85 -1.03 3.54
N LEU A 364 3.40 -0.57 4.70
CA LEU A 364 2.85 0.77 4.88
C LEU A 364 3.91 1.86 4.62
N ALA A 365 5.16 1.66 5.07
CA ALA A 365 6.26 2.57 4.80
C ALA A 365 6.57 2.69 3.30
N LYS A 366 6.43 1.61 2.53
CA LYS A 366 6.54 1.64 1.06
C LYS A 366 5.38 2.38 0.41
N GLU A 367 4.15 2.18 0.89
CA GLU A 367 2.95 2.88 0.42
C GLU A 367 3.10 4.40 0.59
N ILE A 368 3.54 4.84 1.77
CA ILE A 368 3.74 6.27 2.11
C ILE A 368 4.66 6.99 1.11
N LYS A 369 5.67 6.31 0.54
CA LYS A 369 6.59 6.92 -0.43
C LYS A 369 5.94 7.24 -1.79
N GLY A 370 4.82 6.60 -2.14
CA GLY A 370 4.22 6.67 -3.48
C GLY A 370 2.94 7.51 -3.59
N SER A 371 2.15 7.63 -2.52
CA SER A 371 0.78 8.18 -2.58
C SER A 371 0.46 9.28 -1.56
N ALA A 372 1.42 9.66 -0.71
CA ALA A 372 1.17 10.57 0.40
C ALA A 372 1.40 12.06 0.05
N ASP A 373 0.65 12.93 0.71
CA ASP A 373 0.74 14.39 0.65
C ASP A 373 1.27 14.94 2.00
N PRO A 374 2.53 15.39 2.06
CA PRO A 374 3.10 15.91 3.31
C PRO A 374 2.54 17.28 3.73
N ASP A 375 1.92 18.08 2.85
CA ASP A 375 1.27 19.34 3.22
C ASP A 375 -0.02 19.05 4.02
N LEU A 376 -0.79 18.05 3.58
CA LEU A 376 -1.91 17.53 4.36
C LEU A 376 -1.41 16.89 5.67
N GLY A 377 -0.24 16.26 5.64
CA GLY A 377 0.39 15.68 6.82
C GLY A 377 0.72 16.71 7.91
N GLU A 378 1.23 17.90 7.54
CA GLU A 378 1.45 19.00 8.50
C GLU A 378 0.13 19.45 9.13
N MET A 379 -0.96 19.50 8.36
CA MET A 379 -2.29 19.81 8.89
C MET A 379 -2.79 18.74 9.87
N VAL A 380 -2.57 17.45 9.57
CA VAL A 380 -2.94 16.34 10.48
C VAL A 380 -2.14 16.43 11.78
N PHE A 381 -0.83 16.69 11.70
CA PHE A 381 0.05 16.90 12.86
C PHE A 381 -0.47 18.02 13.77
N ARG A 382 -0.92 19.12 13.17
CA ARG A 382 -1.49 20.27 13.89
C ARG A 382 -2.88 19.99 14.47
N LYS A 383 -3.76 19.30 13.76
CA LYS A 383 -5.12 19.04 14.25
C LYS A 383 -5.19 18.00 15.36
N ASN A 384 -4.24 17.07 15.40
CA ASN A 384 -4.26 15.93 16.32
C ASN A 384 -3.37 16.11 17.56
N SER A 385 -3.16 17.37 17.99
CA SER A 385 -2.45 17.73 19.22
C SER A 385 -0.98 17.29 19.31
N CYS A 386 -0.39 16.74 18.23
CA CYS A 386 1.04 16.39 18.22
C CYS A 386 1.90 17.62 18.50
N PHE A 387 1.52 18.78 17.94
CA PHE A 387 2.19 20.06 18.15
C PHE A 387 2.08 20.60 19.59
N THR A 388 1.14 20.12 20.41
CA THR A 388 1.00 20.51 21.82
C THR A 388 2.17 19.99 22.65
N CYS A 389 2.72 18.84 22.28
CA CYS A 389 3.87 18.25 22.94
C CYS A 389 5.18 18.50 22.18
N HIS A 390 5.16 18.45 20.85
CA HIS A 390 6.36 18.47 20.02
C HIS A 390 6.57 19.80 19.31
N ALA A 391 7.78 20.34 19.40
CA ALA A 391 8.22 21.51 18.64
C ALA A 391 8.87 21.13 17.30
N ILE A 392 8.72 22.02 16.31
CA ILE A 392 9.49 22.01 15.06
C ILE A 392 10.07 23.40 14.84
N GLY A 393 11.40 23.53 14.86
CA GLY A 393 12.09 24.80 14.82
C GLY A 393 11.73 25.72 16.00
N GLY A 394 11.30 25.16 17.13
CA GLY A 394 10.78 25.89 18.28
C GLY A 394 9.30 26.32 18.19
N ALA A 395 8.59 25.97 17.11
CA ALA A 395 7.13 26.07 17.02
C ALA A 395 6.46 24.80 17.57
N GLY A 396 5.82 24.89 18.73
CA GLY A 396 5.08 23.78 19.38
C GLY A 396 5.41 23.63 20.87
N GLY A 397 5.00 22.50 21.45
CA GLY A 397 5.28 22.14 22.84
C GLY A 397 6.74 21.78 23.09
N LEU A 398 7.13 21.82 24.37
CA LEU A 398 8.47 21.43 24.82
C LEU A 398 8.47 20.16 25.69
N ILE A 399 7.31 19.49 25.78
CA ILE A 399 7.11 18.26 26.56
C ILE A 399 7.73 17.07 25.82
N GLY A 400 7.47 16.95 24.52
CA GLY A 400 8.08 15.95 23.66
C GLY A 400 9.37 16.45 23.01
N PRO A 401 10.17 15.54 22.41
CA PRO A 401 11.36 15.91 21.67
C PRO A 401 11.07 16.85 20.50
N ASP A 402 12.01 17.75 20.23
CA ASP A 402 12.03 18.55 19.01
C ASP A 402 12.16 17.63 17.79
N LEU A 403 11.26 17.81 16.82
CA LEU A 403 11.14 16.97 15.62
C LEU A 403 11.83 17.59 14.39
N SER A 404 12.53 18.72 14.52
CA SER A 404 13.16 19.47 13.41
C SER A 404 14.09 18.64 12.51
N SER A 405 14.63 17.54 13.03
CA SER A 405 15.52 16.61 12.31
C SER A 405 14.97 15.18 12.26
N LEU A 406 13.67 14.97 12.56
CA LEU A 406 13.10 13.63 12.67
C LEU A 406 13.25 12.84 11.36
N GLY A 407 12.85 13.42 10.23
CA GLY A 407 12.86 12.75 8.93
C GLY A 407 14.26 12.37 8.44
N THR A 408 15.28 13.14 8.81
CA THR A 408 16.68 12.82 8.48
C THR A 408 17.35 11.86 9.47
N SER A 409 16.82 11.74 10.69
CA SER A 409 17.40 10.90 11.74
C SER A 409 16.67 9.57 11.95
N SER A 410 15.46 9.41 11.43
CA SER A 410 14.62 8.23 11.64
C SER A 410 13.95 7.75 10.34
N PRO A 411 14.12 6.48 9.96
CA PRO A 411 13.34 5.88 8.88
C PRO A 411 11.83 5.91 9.15
N ALA A 412 11.02 5.88 8.09
CA ALA A 412 9.56 5.91 8.18
C ALA A 412 9.00 4.77 9.05
N GLU A 413 9.60 3.58 8.98
CA GLU A 413 9.24 2.41 9.80
C GLU A 413 9.39 2.71 11.30
N THR A 414 10.47 3.40 11.69
CA THR A 414 10.72 3.81 13.08
C THR A 414 9.72 4.88 13.54
N ILE A 415 9.35 5.80 12.64
CA ILE A 415 8.34 6.83 12.90
C ILE A 415 6.97 6.15 13.11
N ILE A 416 6.58 5.21 12.25
CA ILE A 416 5.33 4.45 12.38
C ILE A 416 5.26 3.73 13.73
N ARG A 417 6.33 3.03 14.12
CA ARG A 417 6.42 2.33 15.41
C ARG A 417 6.28 3.27 16.59
N SER A 418 7.01 4.39 16.57
CA SER A 418 6.98 5.37 17.65
C SER A 418 5.59 5.95 17.87
N ILE A 419 4.81 6.13 16.79
CA ILE A 419 3.46 6.70 16.87
C ILE A 419 2.42 5.67 17.31
N LEU A 420 2.50 4.44 16.80
CA LEU A 420 1.55 3.38 17.14
C LEU A 420 1.83 2.75 18.52
N SER A 421 3.09 2.72 18.93
CA SER A 421 3.57 2.06 20.14
C SER A 421 4.57 2.93 20.92
N PRO A 422 4.13 4.11 21.44
CA PRO A 422 5.02 5.08 22.07
C PRO A 422 5.73 4.59 23.35
N ASN A 423 5.22 3.53 23.98
CA ASN A 423 5.82 2.91 25.17
C ASN A 423 6.94 1.91 24.84
N GLN A 424 7.10 1.51 23.57
CA GLN A 424 8.06 0.47 23.18
C GLN A 424 9.50 0.98 23.18
N SER A 425 9.70 2.25 22.83
CA SER A 425 11.02 2.89 22.79
C SER A 425 10.88 4.37 23.13
N ILE A 426 11.35 4.75 24.31
CA ILE A 426 11.36 6.14 24.78
C ILE A 426 12.74 6.73 24.45
N LYS A 427 12.75 7.92 23.85
CA LYS A 427 14.00 8.62 23.53
C LYS A 427 14.74 8.96 24.83
N GLU A 428 16.05 8.77 24.83
CA GLU A 428 16.92 9.16 25.95
C GLU A 428 16.69 10.64 26.34
N GLY A 429 16.58 10.88 27.65
CA GLY A 429 16.28 12.20 28.22
C GLY A 429 14.79 12.55 28.28
N TYR A 430 13.92 11.66 27.81
CA TYR A 430 12.45 11.78 27.92
C TYR A 430 11.84 10.65 28.75
N GLU A 431 12.62 10.03 29.63
CA GLU A 431 12.10 9.11 30.65
C GLU A 431 11.42 9.90 31.76
N LEU A 432 10.13 9.64 31.99
CA LEU A 432 9.37 10.31 33.03
C LEU A 432 9.95 10.02 34.41
N GLN A 433 10.26 11.06 35.16
CA GLN A 433 10.75 11.01 36.54
C GLN A 433 9.71 11.59 37.48
N ARG A 434 9.55 10.99 38.66
CA ARG A 434 8.83 11.56 39.80
C ARG A 434 9.83 11.90 40.89
N ILE A 435 9.87 13.18 41.27
CA ILE A 435 10.64 13.69 42.40
C ILE A 435 9.68 13.89 43.57
N ILE A 436 9.96 13.20 44.67
CA ILE A 436 9.31 13.42 45.96
C ILE A 436 10.27 14.25 46.82
N LYS A 437 9.81 15.41 47.28
CA LYS A 437 10.59 16.29 48.17
C LYS A 437 10.37 15.93 49.63
N LYS A 438 11.28 16.37 50.51
CA LYS A 438 11.22 16.14 51.96
C LYS A 438 10.03 16.80 52.65
N ASP A 439 9.46 17.83 52.04
CA ASP A 439 8.22 18.48 52.51
C ASP A 439 6.94 17.73 52.09
N GLY A 440 7.08 16.61 51.38
CA GLY A 440 5.96 15.81 50.86
C GLY A 440 5.41 16.29 49.52
N SER A 441 5.90 17.40 48.96
CA SER A 441 5.50 17.85 47.62
C SER A 441 6.13 17.02 46.53
N GLU A 442 5.44 16.92 45.39
CA GLU A 442 5.83 16.08 44.27
C GLU A 442 5.90 16.85 42.96
N LEU A 443 6.85 16.44 42.11
CA LEU A 443 7.03 16.97 40.78
C LEU A 443 7.22 15.81 39.80
N MET A 444 6.54 15.86 38.67
CA MET A 444 6.72 14.91 37.58
C MET A 444 7.22 15.63 36.33
N GLY A 445 8.19 15.03 35.64
CA GLY A 445 8.77 15.60 34.44
C GLY A 445 10.03 14.90 33.98
N TYR A 446 10.79 15.57 33.13
CA TYR A 446 12.06 15.07 32.58
C TYR A 446 13.23 15.87 33.14
N ILE A 447 14.34 15.20 33.43
CA ILE A 447 15.56 15.88 33.89
C ILE A 447 16.22 16.54 32.67
N VAL A 448 16.29 17.87 32.68
CA VAL A 448 16.95 18.69 31.65
C VAL A 448 18.44 18.87 31.98
N SER A 449 18.76 19.00 33.26
CA SER A 449 20.13 19.15 33.76
C SER A 449 20.23 18.59 35.17
N ASP A 450 21.33 17.89 35.45
CA ASP A 450 21.67 17.36 36.76
C ASP A 450 22.99 17.97 37.24
N GLY A 451 22.90 19.08 37.98
CA GLY A 451 24.06 19.84 38.46
C GLY A 451 24.57 19.36 39.82
N LEU A 452 25.57 20.04 40.39
CA LEU A 452 26.13 19.67 41.69
C LEU A 452 25.15 19.92 42.85
N THR A 453 24.40 21.02 42.80
CA THR A 453 23.52 21.49 43.91
C THR A 453 22.03 21.39 43.60
N GLU A 454 21.65 21.43 42.32
CA GLU A 454 20.28 21.45 41.86
C GLU A 454 20.06 20.54 40.65
N ILE A 455 18.82 20.11 40.47
CA ILE A 455 18.32 19.42 39.28
C ILE A 455 17.30 20.34 38.61
N ILE A 456 17.43 20.52 37.29
CA ILE A 456 16.43 21.23 36.49
C ILE A 456 15.52 20.19 35.86
N ILE A 457 14.25 20.18 36.28
CA ILE A 457 13.22 19.37 35.66
C ILE A 457 12.38 20.20 34.70
N ARG A 458 12.06 19.66 33.54
CA ARG A 458 10.94 20.13 32.74
C ARG A 458 9.69 19.36 33.14
N ASP A 459 8.74 20.04 33.75
CA ASP A 459 7.51 19.40 34.23
C ASP A 459 6.58 19.01 33.06
N VAL A 460 5.48 18.33 33.39
CA VAL A 460 4.46 17.91 32.41
C VAL A 460 3.71 19.07 31.75
N THR A 461 3.89 20.31 32.23
CA THR A 461 3.36 21.53 31.60
C THR A 461 4.35 22.16 30.61
N GLY A 462 5.59 21.67 30.60
CA GLY A 462 6.68 22.14 29.75
C GLY A 462 7.56 23.21 30.40
N LEU A 463 7.29 23.58 31.67
CA LEU A 463 8.05 24.59 32.41
C LEU A 463 9.30 23.99 33.05
N LYS A 464 10.39 24.76 33.06
CA LYS A 464 11.60 24.40 33.81
C LYS A 464 11.44 24.78 35.28
N VAL A 465 11.64 23.81 36.16
CA VAL A 465 11.61 23.96 37.61
C VAL A 465 12.96 23.53 38.16
N SER A 466 13.66 24.43 38.87
CA SER A 466 14.84 24.06 39.64
C SER A 466 14.43 23.42 40.97
N VAL A 467 15.04 22.28 41.29
CA VAL A 467 14.86 21.55 42.53
C VAL A 467 16.22 21.37 43.20
N ILE A 468 16.39 21.95 44.39
CA ILE A 468 17.62 21.82 45.18
C ILE A 468 17.76 20.37 45.65
N LYS A 469 18.91 19.74 45.40
CA LYS A 469 19.13 18.31 45.72
C LYS A 469 18.95 17.98 47.21
N SER A 470 19.30 18.91 48.10
CA SER A 470 19.13 18.72 49.55
C SER A 470 17.66 18.61 49.99
N GLN A 471 16.71 19.08 49.17
CA GLN A 471 15.27 18.99 49.40
C GLN A 471 14.66 17.71 48.84
N ILE A 472 15.40 16.93 48.05
CA ILE A 472 14.90 15.71 47.42
C ILE A 472 14.92 14.57 48.45
N ASN A 473 13.83 13.82 48.52
CA ASN A 473 13.73 12.57 49.26
C ASN A 473 13.99 11.37 48.33
N VAL A 474 13.26 11.29 47.22
CA VAL A 474 13.34 10.20 46.24
C VAL A 474 13.19 10.74 44.82
N ILE A 475 13.95 10.17 43.89
CA ILE A 475 13.73 10.29 42.44
C ILE A 475 13.45 8.88 41.93
N GLU A 476 12.31 8.68 41.30
CA GLU A 476 11.93 7.40 40.73
C GLU A 476 11.53 7.53 39.26
N LYS A 477 11.91 6.53 38.47
CA LYS A 477 11.54 6.44 37.06
C LYS A 477 10.13 5.86 36.96
N ILE A 478 9.23 6.58 36.29
CA ILE A 478 7.87 6.12 36.03
C ILE A 478 7.85 5.38 34.68
N PRO A 479 7.35 4.12 34.62
CA PRO A 479 7.22 3.40 33.38
C PRO A 479 6.23 4.06 32.41
N GLY A 480 6.58 4.07 31.12
CA GLY A 480 5.73 4.59 30.05
C GLY A 480 6.12 5.98 29.55
N SER A 481 5.62 6.30 28.36
CA SER A 481 5.81 7.57 27.66
C SER A 481 4.68 8.55 28.00
N LEU A 482 4.96 9.86 28.05
CA LEU A 482 3.89 10.87 28.06
C LEU A 482 3.18 10.99 26.71
N MET A 483 3.72 10.40 25.63
CA MET A 483 3.01 10.31 24.35
C MET A 483 1.85 9.30 24.48
N PRO A 484 0.58 9.73 24.33
CA PRO A 484 -0.57 8.85 24.55
C PRO A 484 -0.63 7.72 23.51
N SER A 485 -0.87 6.50 23.98
CA SER A 485 -1.20 5.38 23.08
C SER A 485 -2.56 5.60 22.41
N GLY A 486 -2.69 5.20 21.14
CA GLY A 486 -3.95 5.36 20.39
C GLY A 486 -4.25 6.78 19.91
N LEU A 487 -3.29 7.72 19.98
CA LEU A 487 -3.46 9.09 19.48
C LEU A 487 -3.91 9.14 18.01
N THR A 488 -3.53 8.13 17.21
CA THR A 488 -3.88 8.02 15.79
C THR A 488 -5.06 7.11 15.50
N ALA A 489 -5.71 6.53 16.51
CA ALA A 489 -6.78 5.53 16.32
C ALA A 489 -8.02 6.06 15.59
N ASN A 490 -8.21 7.39 15.59
CA ASN A 490 -9.32 8.06 14.91
C ASN A 490 -8.96 8.58 13.52
N LEU A 491 -7.68 8.53 13.13
CA LEU A 491 -7.25 8.91 11.80
C LEU A 491 -7.75 7.89 10.79
N ASP A 492 -8.27 8.38 9.67
CA ASP A 492 -8.36 7.52 8.51
C ASP A 492 -6.97 7.17 7.98
N LYS A 493 -6.88 6.16 7.12
CA LYS A 493 -5.61 5.66 6.59
C LYS A 493 -4.88 6.73 5.78
N ALA A 494 -5.60 7.58 5.05
CA ALA A 494 -5.00 8.64 4.26
C ALA A 494 -4.40 9.73 5.17
N GLU A 495 -5.10 10.12 6.23
CA GLU A 495 -4.60 11.04 7.25
C GLU A 495 -3.35 10.48 7.96
N PHE A 496 -3.36 9.19 8.32
CA PHE A 496 -2.19 8.53 8.92
C PHE A 496 -1.00 8.50 7.96
N VAL A 497 -1.22 8.09 6.71
CA VAL A 497 -0.19 8.04 5.65
C VAL A 497 0.41 9.42 5.42
N ASN A 498 -0.42 10.46 5.31
CA ASN A 498 0.02 11.84 5.12
C ASN A 498 0.80 12.35 6.35
N LEU A 499 0.34 12.05 7.57
CA LEU A 499 1.05 12.41 8.81
C LEU A 499 2.46 11.83 8.83
N VAL A 500 2.62 10.53 8.55
CA VAL A 500 3.93 9.90 8.54
C VAL A 500 4.79 10.43 7.39
N ALA A 501 4.21 10.73 6.22
CA ALA A 501 4.92 11.35 5.11
C ALA A 501 5.51 12.70 5.50
N PHE A 502 4.72 13.56 6.16
CA PHE A 502 5.20 14.83 6.70
C PHE A 502 6.35 14.62 7.69
N LEU A 503 6.16 13.77 8.69
CA LEU A 503 7.17 13.50 9.71
C LEU A 503 8.48 12.95 9.12
N SER A 504 8.38 12.12 8.07
CA SER A 504 9.53 11.56 7.35
C SER A 504 10.25 12.60 6.49
N LYS A 505 9.59 13.70 6.12
CA LYS A 505 10.16 14.79 5.32
C LYS A 505 10.80 15.90 6.15
N ILE A 506 10.47 16.00 7.44
CA ILE A 506 11.02 17.07 8.29
C ILE A 506 12.55 16.97 8.35
N GLY A 507 13.20 18.10 8.10
CA GLY A 507 14.67 18.20 8.14
C GLY A 507 15.37 17.85 6.83
N GLU A 508 14.67 17.24 5.86
CA GLU A 508 15.20 17.09 4.49
C GLU A 508 15.35 18.46 3.82
N SER A 509 16.23 18.57 2.83
CA SER A 509 16.35 19.79 2.02
C SER A 509 15.03 20.13 1.31
N GLY A 510 14.65 21.41 1.30
CA GLY A 510 13.44 21.89 0.62
C GLY A 510 12.40 22.45 1.60
N LYS A 511 11.12 22.30 1.24
CA LYS A 511 9.98 22.95 1.91
C LYS A 511 9.82 22.59 3.40
N TYR A 512 10.26 21.40 3.80
CA TYR A 512 10.12 20.87 5.17
C TYR A 512 11.40 20.97 6.00
N ARG A 513 12.42 21.69 5.51
CA ARG A 513 13.56 22.11 6.32
C ARG A 513 13.14 23.31 7.16
N VAL A 514 13.48 23.33 8.45
CA VAL A 514 13.40 24.55 9.26
C VAL A 514 14.40 25.58 8.69
N PRO A 515 13.94 26.72 8.15
CA PRO A 515 14.86 27.73 7.60
C PRO A 515 15.74 28.34 8.70
N ASN A 516 16.96 28.72 8.34
CA ASN A 516 17.88 29.46 9.22
C ASN A 516 17.42 30.90 9.47
N ALA A 517 16.49 31.41 8.65
CA ALA A 517 15.89 32.72 8.85
C ALA A 517 15.16 32.79 10.21
N ARG A 518 15.33 33.91 10.92
CA ARG A 518 14.76 34.17 12.26
C ARG A 518 13.27 34.52 12.16
N PHE A 519 12.45 33.56 11.72
CA PHE A 519 11.01 33.73 11.69
C PHE A 519 10.40 33.65 13.09
N VAL A 520 9.40 34.48 13.36
CA VAL A 520 8.54 34.34 14.54
C VAL A 520 7.78 33.03 14.39
N ARG A 521 7.93 32.17 15.40
CA ARG A 521 7.41 30.79 15.39
C ARG A 521 6.46 30.49 16.52
N ARG A 522 6.49 31.31 17.59
CA ARG A 522 5.62 31.21 18.75
C ARG A 522 4.84 32.50 18.88
N TRP A 523 3.55 32.33 19.10
CA TRP A 523 2.58 33.41 19.16
C TRP A 523 1.62 33.13 20.31
N HIS A 524 1.05 34.18 20.86
CA HIS A 524 -0.13 34.11 21.71
C HIS A 524 -1.29 34.78 20.98
N ALA A 525 -2.26 33.99 20.54
CA ALA A 525 -3.48 34.51 19.94
C ALA A 525 -4.49 34.87 21.03
N ILE A 526 -5.22 35.97 20.83
CA ILE A 526 -6.28 36.40 21.75
C ILE A 526 -7.59 35.75 21.33
N THR A 527 -8.19 34.99 22.24
CA THR A 527 -9.53 34.41 22.04
C THR A 527 -10.61 35.44 22.30
N GLY A 528 -11.58 35.54 21.39
CA GLY A 528 -12.67 36.51 21.48
C GLY A 528 -13.70 36.15 22.54
N THR A 529 -14.13 37.15 23.30
CA THR A 529 -15.36 37.12 24.13
C THR A 529 -16.31 38.22 23.67
N LYS A 530 -17.61 38.09 23.98
CA LYS A 530 -18.60 39.12 23.64
C LYS A 530 -18.25 40.46 24.29
N GLU A 531 -17.73 40.41 25.51
CA GLU A 531 -17.29 41.58 26.27
C GLU A 531 -16.07 42.24 25.62
N LEU A 532 -15.09 41.46 25.18
CA LEU A 532 -13.90 41.97 24.50
C LEU A 532 -14.28 42.62 23.16
N ALA A 533 -15.14 41.97 22.37
CA ALA A 533 -15.66 42.52 21.12
C ALA A 533 -16.39 43.86 21.35
N LYS A 534 -17.24 43.94 22.39
CA LYS A 534 -17.92 45.18 22.78
C LYS A 534 -16.93 46.28 23.16
N LYS A 535 -15.92 45.99 23.98
CA LYS A 535 -14.91 46.97 24.40
C LYS A 535 -14.06 47.45 23.23
N ILE A 536 -13.68 46.58 22.31
CA ILE A 536 -12.95 46.97 21.09
C ILE A 536 -13.81 47.90 20.22
N ARG A 537 -15.11 47.63 20.11
CA ARG A 537 -16.06 48.47 19.36
C ARG A 537 -16.20 49.86 19.96
N GLU A 538 -16.22 49.97 21.29
CA GLU A 538 -16.45 51.22 22.02
C GLU A 538 -15.16 52.04 22.20
N LEU A 539 -14.01 51.38 22.40
CA LEU A 539 -12.77 52.01 22.83
C LEU A 539 -11.62 51.93 21.81
N GLY A 540 -11.76 51.14 20.75
CA GLY A 540 -10.71 50.95 19.74
C GLY A 540 -9.87 49.67 19.92
N LEU A 541 -9.00 49.41 18.94
CA LEU A 541 -8.14 48.21 18.88
C LEU A 541 -7.08 48.20 19.99
N ASP A 542 -6.61 49.36 20.39
CA ASP A 542 -5.59 49.58 21.43
C ASP A 542 -6.07 49.18 22.83
N HIS A 543 -7.37 48.93 23.02
CA HIS A 543 -7.89 48.40 24.30
C HIS A 543 -7.18 47.12 24.75
N ILE A 544 -6.74 46.27 23.82
CA ILE A 544 -6.02 45.01 24.11
C ILE A 544 -4.61 45.23 24.69
N LEU A 545 -4.10 46.46 24.67
CA LEU A 545 -2.78 46.82 25.17
C LEU A 545 -2.82 47.21 26.66
N LYS A 546 -4.01 47.41 27.23
CA LYS A 546 -4.17 47.82 28.63
C LYS A 546 -3.89 46.63 29.57
N GLU A 547 -3.12 46.87 30.63
CA GLU A 547 -2.75 45.84 31.61
C GLU A 547 -3.96 45.22 32.33
N ASN A 548 -5.06 45.97 32.48
CA ASN A 548 -6.31 45.50 33.07
C ASN A 548 -7.28 44.85 32.08
N ALA A 549 -6.89 44.70 30.80
CA ALA A 549 -7.67 43.95 29.84
C ALA A 549 -7.60 42.46 30.21
N LYS A 550 -8.73 41.89 30.66
CA LYS A 550 -8.86 40.45 30.88
C LYS A 550 -8.84 39.75 29.52
N LEU A 551 -7.67 39.33 29.07
CA LEU A 551 -7.45 38.65 27.79
C LEU A 551 -7.27 37.15 28.01
N LEU A 552 -7.95 36.34 27.19
CA LEU A 552 -7.72 34.91 27.11
C LEU A 552 -6.70 34.66 26.00
N LEU A 553 -5.49 34.25 26.39
CA LEU A 553 -4.41 33.93 25.46
C LEU A 553 -4.37 32.43 25.21
N GLN A 554 -4.24 32.04 23.95
CA GLN A 554 -3.94 30.67 23.55
C GLN A 554 -2.65 30.62 22.72
N PRO A 555 -1.79 29.62 22.91
CA PRO A 555 -0.62 29.43 22.07
C PRO A 555 -1.04 29.26 20.60
N ALA A 556 -0.29 29.89 19.71
CA ALA A 556 -0.35 29.68 18.29
C ALA A 556 1.06 29.57 17.74
N TYR A 557 1.22 28.82 16.67
CA TYR A 557 2.53 28.48 16.14
C TYR A 557 2.57 28.69 14.64
N SER A 558 3.76 28.97 14.11
CA SER A 558 4.00 28.96 12.67
C SER A 558 4.12 27.53 12.15
N LYS A 559 3.96 27.35 10.84
CA LYS A 559 4.33 26.16 10.09
C LYS A 559 5.84 25.98 10.06
N VAL A 560 6.31 24.83 9.55
CA VAL A 560 7.75 24.58 9.34
C VAL A 560 8.40 25.71 8.53
N SER A 561 7.68 26.20 7.51
CA SER A 561 8.08 27.33 6.65
C SER A 561 8.34 28.65 7.39
N GLY A 562 7.84 28.81 8.62
CA GLY A 562 7.88 30.08 9.37
C GLY A 562 6.60 30.90 9.22
N GLU A 563 5.65 30.45 8.41
CA GLU A 563 4.35 31.08 8.18
C GLU A 563 3.33 30.78 9.28
N LEU A 564 2.70 31.81 9.83
CA LEU A 564 1.55 31.72 10.72
C LEU A 564 0.28 31.43 9.92
N PRO A 565 -0.39 30.27 10.12
CA PRO A 565 -1.62 29.95 9.42
C PRO A 565 -2.79 30.77 9.97
N ILE A 566 -3.09 31.91 9.34
CA ILE A 566 -4.14 32.85 9.78
C ILE A 566 -5.52 32.18 9.88
N LYS A 567 -5.80 31.21 9.02
CA LYS A 567 -7.05 30.43 9.03
C LYS A 567 -7.29 29.66 10.34
N GLU A 568 -6.23 29.30 11.06
CA GLU A 568 -6.31 28.52 12.31
C GLU A 568 -6.48 29.40 13.56
N LEU A 569 -6.41 30.73 13.40
CA LEU A 569 -6.44 31.66 14.51
C LEU A 569 -7.86 32.12 14.88
N PRO A 570 -8.13 32.44 16.15
CA PRO A 570 -9.39 33.03 16.58
C PRO A 570 -9.73 34.30 15.82
N VAL A 571 -11.03 34.47 15.56
CA VAL A 571 -11.59 35.68 14.96
C VAL A 571 -12.50 36.34 15.98
N ILE A 572 -12.28 37.63 16.20
CA ILE A 572 -13.11 38.49 17.03
C ILE A 572 -13.99 39.32 16.10
N GLU A 573 -15.30 39.04 16.11
CA GLU A 573 -16.28 39.80 15.36
C GLU A 573 -16.69 41.05 16.15
N VAL A 574 -16.22 42.22 15.73
CA VAL A 574 -16.49 43.49 16.41
C VAL A 574 -17.83 44.06 15.95
N ASN A 575 -18.16 43.92 14.67
CA ASN A 575 -19.48 44.16 14.09
C ASN A 575 -19.63 43.42 12.75
N ALA A 576 -20.79 43.57 12.08
CA ALA A 576 -21.13 42.87 10.83
C ALA A 576 -20.07 43.00 9.72
N ASN A 577 -19.29 44.09 9.70
CA ASN A 577 -18.31 44.37 8.65
C ASN A 577 -16.88 44.46 9.16
N LYS A 578 -16.59 44.12 10.43
CA LYS A 578 -15.25 44.20 11.00
C LYS A 578 -14.93 43.01 11.88
N ARG A 579 -13.90 42.28 11.47
CA ARG A 579 -13.42 41.05 12.11
C ARG A 579 -11.92 41.14 12.27
N TYR A 580 -11.41 40.84 13.46
CA TYR A 580 -9.99 40.95 13.77
C TYR A 580 -9.44 39.67 14.36
N THR A 581 -8.20 39.34 14.01
CA THR A 581 -7.39 38.38 14.72
C THR A 581 -6.28 39.15 15.43
N PHE A 582 -6.03 38.84 16.70
CA PHE A 582 -4.95 39.47 17.46
C PHE A 582 -3.93 38.42 17.88
N VAL A 583 -2.65 38.72 17.65
CA VAL A 583 -1.54 37.86 18.04
C VAL A 583 -0.45 38.67 18.72
N LYS A 584 0.26 38.03 19.65
CA LYS A 584 1.38 38.61 20.39
C LYS A 584 2.60 37.73 20.26
N PHE A 585 3.78 38.33 20.18
CA PHE A 585 5.07 37.64 20.27
C PHE A 585 6.09 38.52 20.98
N GLU A 586 7.25 37.97 21.31
CA GLU A 586 8.27 38.66 22.09
C GLU A 586 9.62 38.68 21.37
N ILE A 587 10.28 39.83 21.45
CA ILE A 587 11.63 40.06 20.96
C ILE A 587 12.48 40.48 22.16
N GLU A 588 13.65 39.87 22.30
CA GLU A 588 14.65 40.30 23.28
C GLU A 588 15.74 41.11 22.58
N VAL A 589 15.98 42.31 23.10
CA VAL A 589 17.02 43.23 22.67
C VAL A 589 18.16 43.13 23.66
N LEU A 590 19.29 42.58 23.23
CA LEU A 590 20.47 42.32 24.05
C LEU A 590 21.37 43.56 24.17
N SER A 591 21.43 44.38 23.12
CA SER A 591 22.15 45.66 23.10
C SER A 591 21.27 46.74 22.49
N LYS A 592 21.39 47.97 23.00
CA LYS A 592 20.59 49.12 22.56
C LYS A 592 20.77 49.38 21.05
N GLY A 593 19.66 49.57 20.33
CA GLY A 593 19.64 50.09 18.96
C GLY A 593 18.36 49.75 18.21
N ASN A 594 18.40 49.87 16.88
CA ASN A 594 17.24 49.68 16.02
C ASN A 594 16.94 48.21 15.79
N VAL A 595 15.69 47.81 15.98
CA VAL A 595 15.19 46.47 15.69
C VAL A 595 14.42 46.51 14.38
N LYS A 596 14.83 45.67 13.41
CA LYS A 596 14.16 45.52 12.12
C LYS A 596 13.45 44.17 12.04
N PHE A 597 12.18 44.18 11.65
CA PHE A 597 11.51 42.96 11.22
C PHE A 597 10.66 43.18 9.98
N GLU A 598 10.64 42.18 9.11
CA GLU A 598 9.92 42.19 7.84
C GLU A 598 8.73 41.25 7.88
N LEU A 599 7.63 41.68 7.28
CA LEU A 599 6.40 40.93 7.12
C LEU A 599 6.24 40.55 5.64
N ASN A 600 5.79 39.34 5.35
CA ASN A 600 5.45 38.99 3.95
C ASN A 600 4.27 39.83 3.40
N SER A 601 3.40 40.36 4.28
CA SER A 601 2.32 41.28 3.95
C SER A 601 2.01 42.24 5.10
N ILE A 602 1.76 43.51 4.78
CA ILE A 602 1.31 44.54 5.74
C ILE A 602 -0.17 44.90 5.55
N ILE A 603 -0.85 44.30 4.57
CA ILE A 603 -2.25 44.60 4.24
C ILE A 603 -3.12 44.20 5.42
N GLY A 604 -3.86 45.17 5.97
CA GLY A 604 -4.75 44.96 7.11
C GLY A 604 -4.05 44.72 8.45
N VAL A 605 -2.74 44.91 8.53
CA VAL A 605 -1.97 44.69 9.77
C VAL A 605 -1.77 46.01 10.49
N THR A 606 -2.07 46.05 11.79
CA THR A 606 -1.68 47.12 12.71
C THR A 606 -0.79 46.52 13.80
N ALA A 607 0.33 47.16 14.12
CA ALA A 607 1.34 46.62 15.03
C ALA A 607 1.72 47.60 16.15
N TRP A 608 1.95 47.08 17.35
CA TRP A 608 2.41 47.85 18.52
C TRP A 608 3.59 47.17 19.19
N ALA A 609 4.52 47.96 19.74
CA ALA A 609 5.51 47.53 20.71
C ALA A 609 5.13 48.11 22.08
N GLY A 610 4.70 47.26 23.02
CA GLY A 610 4.01 47.72 24.22
C GLY A 610 2.76 48.53 23.85
N GLN A 611 2.70 49.80 24.27
CA GLN A 611 1.61 50.72 23.93
C GLN A 611 1.92 51.62 22.71
N LYS A 612 3.14 51.57 22.17
CA LYS A 612 3.58 52.44 21.07
C LYS A 612 3.21 51.83 19.72
N LEU A 613 2.45 52.57 18.91
CA LEU A 613 2.11 52.17 17.54
C LEU A 613 3.36 52.15 16.65
N LEU A 614 3.52 51.08 15.87
CA LEU A 614 4.62 50.88 14.92
C LEU A 614 4.19 51.32 13.52
N LYS A 615 5.06 52.07 12.84
CA LYS A 615 4.84 52.47 11.44
C LYS A 615 5.31 51.35 10.52
N LEU A 616 4.38 50.73 9.80
CA LEU A 616 4.65 49.71 8.79
C LEU A 616 4.91 50.41 7.45
N ALA A 617 6.09 50.22 6.86
CA ALA A 617 6.47 50.75 5.55
C ALA A 617 7.31 49.71 4.81
N ASP A 618 7.17 49.62 3.48
CA ASP A 618 7.99 48.75 2.61
C ASP A 618 8.12 47.30 3.11
N ARG A 619 7.01 46.73 3.61
CA ARG A 619 6.94 45.37 4.18
C ARG A 619 7.75 45.17 5.47
N GLY A 620 8.14 46.22 6.18
CA GLY A 620 8.88 46.10 7.43
C GLY A 620 8.55 47.15 8.49
N VAL A 621 9.14 46.94 9.67
CA VAL A 621 9.18 47.89 10.78
C VAL A 621 10.63 48.09 11.18
N VAL A 622 11.00 49.35 11.39
CA VAL A 622 12.21 49.72 12.13
C VAL A 622 11.76 50.47 13.38
N ALA A 623 12.14 49.94 14.55
CA ALA A 623 11.79 50.53 15.84
C ALA A 623 13.03 50.63 16.75
N ASP A 624 13.21 51.80 17.39
CA ASP A 624 14.16 51.96 18.48
C ASP A 624 13.56 51.37 19.76
N LEU A 625 14.11 50.24 20.20
CA LEU A 625 13.67 49.50 21.38
C LEU A 625 14.83 49.46 22.40
N PRO A 626 14.59 49.80 23.68
CA PRO A 626 15.63 49.71 24.70
C PRO A 626 16.03 48.25 24.96
N GLN A 627 17.14 48.04 25.66
CA GLN A 627 17.55 46.70 26.08
C GLN A 627 16.48 46.05 26.96
N GLY A 628 16.17 44.77 26.71
CA GLY A 628 15.13 44.02 27.43
C GLY A 628 14.18 43.27 26.50
N ILE A 629 13.14 42.66 27.10
CA ILE A 629 12.10 41.91 26.39
C ILE A 629 10.95 42.84 26.02
N HIS A 630 10.56 42.83 24.75
CA HIS A 630 9.50 43.64 24.18
C HIS A 630 8.40 42.77 23.61
N GLN A 631 7.18 42.98 24.09
CA GLN A 631 5.99 42.37 23.51
C GLN A 631 5.53 43.16 22.28
N ILE A 632 5.45 42.47 21.15
CA ILE A 632 4.86 42.98 19.91
C ILE A 632 3.44 42.43 19.80
N THR A 633 2.46 43.32 19.62
CA THR A 633 1.06 42.95 19.40
C THR A 633 0.65 43.31 17.98
N LEU A 634 -0.03 42.41 17.28
CA LEU A 634 -0.59 42.63 15.95
C LEU A 634 -2.11 42.51 15.99
N ALA A 635 -2.78 43.43 15.31
CA ALA A 635 -4.18 43.32 14.91
C ALA A 635 -4.24 43.08 13.40
N ILE A 636 -4.88 41.99 12.99
CA ILE A 636 -5.02 41.58 11.60
C ILE A 636 -6.49 41.72 11.22
N ASP A 637 -6.79 42.63 10.31
CA ASP A 637 -8.15 42.86 9.81
C ASP A 637 -8.54 41.75 8.82
N ARG A 638 -9.40 40.83 9.28
CA ARG A 638 -9.87 39.65 8.55
C ARG A 638 -10.88 39.96 7.45
N THR A 639 -11.18 41.24 7.21
CA THR A 639 -12.01 41.68 6.08
C THR A 639 -11.17 41.90 4.82
N VAL A 640 -9.92 42.33 4.99
CA VAL A 640 -8.96 42.56 3.90
C VAL A 640 -7.86 41.49 3.86
N HIS A 641 -7.40 41.01 5.01
CA HIS A 641 -6.42 39.93 5.13
C HIS A 641 -7.14 38.63 5.42
N LYS A 642 -7.48 37.87 4.38
CA LYS A 642 -8.39 36.71 4.49
C LYS A 642 -7.72 35.52 5.20
N ASP A 643 -7.21 34.58 4.42
CA ASP A 643 -6.64 33.31 4.90
C ASP A 643 -5.18 33.14 4.47
N ASP A 644 -4.62 34.14 3.79
CA ASP A 644 -3.21 34.14 3.40
C ASP A 644 -2.33 34.05 4.65
N PRO A 645 -1.25 33.25 4.62
CA PRO A 645 -0.35 33.13 5.75
C PRO A 645 0.41 34.44 6.00
N LEU A 646 0.70 34.72 7.27
CA LEU A 646 1.56 35.83 7.67
C LEU A 646 2.90 35.29 8.16
N SER A 647 4.03 35.84 7.73
CA SER A 647 5.33 35.53 8.32
C SER A 647 6.02 36.82 8.75
N ILE A 648 6.75 36.74 9.86
CA ILE A 648 7.56 37.85 10.38
C ILE A 648 8.98 37.36 10.56
N GLN A 649 9.92 38.00 9.88
CA GLN A 649 11.34 37.70 9.96
C GLN A 649 12.08 38.81 10.71
N LEU A 650 12.77 38.45 11.78
CA LEU A 650 13.70 39.34 12.47
C LEU A 650 14.99 39.49 11.65
N GLN A 651 15.33 40.73 11.33
CA GLN A 651 16.52 41.10 10.56
C GLN A 651 17.49 41.92 11.40
N ASP A 652 18.76 41.90 11.00
CA ASP A 652 19.73 42.85 11.54
C ASP A 652 19.46 44.20 10.88
N ALA A 653 19.36 45.25 11.69
CA ALA A 653 19.18 46.60 11.17
C ALA A 653 20.52 47.10 10.61
N GLU A 654 20.52 47.59 9.37
CA GLU A 654 21.71 48.18 8.75
C GLU A 654 22.28 49.28 9.65
N ASN A 655 23.59 49.24 9.89
CA ASN A 655 24.33 50.20 10.70
C ASN A 655 23.87 50.32 12.17
N SER A 656 23.24 49.28 12.74
CA SER A 656 22.88 49.26 14.16
C SER A 656 23.71 48.26 14.98
N PRO A 657 24.23 48.62 16.16
CA PRO A 657 24.94 47.70 17.05
C PRO A 657 23.99 46.79 17.85
N ALA A 658 22.68 46.83 17.57
CA ALA A 658 21.67 46.06 18.28
C ALA A 658 21.76 44.56 17.96
N GLN A 659 21.96 43.76 19.00
CA GLN A 659 21.82 42.31 18.95
C GLN A 659 20.43 41.95 19.43
N THR A 660 19.69 41.18 18.62
CA THR A 660 18.31 40.80 18.93
C THR A 660 18.10 39.31 18.73
N ARG A 661 17.21 38.73 19.54
CA ARG A 661 16.75 37.36 19.37
C ARG A 661 15.24 37.26 19.62
N LEU A 662 14.62 36.26 19.02
CA LEU A 662 13.24 35.91 19.32
C LEU A 662 13.19 35.12 20.61
N VAL A 663 12.20 35.41 21.46
CA VAL A 663 11.97 34.64 22.67
C VAL A 663 11.24 33.35 22.29
N MET A 664 11.95 32.23 22.34
CA MET A 664 11.46 30.92 21.86
C MET A 664 10.81 30.07 22.97
N GLY A 665 10.28 30.70 24.01
CA GLY A 665 9.72 30.07 25.22
C GLY A 665 10.76 29.97 26.36
N GLN A 666 10.31 30.14 27.60
CA GLN A 666 11.11 30.00 28.82
C GLN A 666 11.08 28.56 29.36
#